data_AF-A0A418EGN3-F1
#
_entry.id   AF-A0A418EGN3-F1
#
_cell.length_a   1.000
_cell.length_b   1.000
_cell.length_c   1.000
_cell.angle_alpha   90.00
_cell.angle_beta   90.00
_cell.angle_gamma   90.00
#
_symmetry.space_group_name_H-M   'P 1'
#
loop_
_entity.id
_entity.type
_entity.pdbx_description
1 polymer ?
#
loop_
_entity_poly.entity_id
_entity_poly.type
_entity_poly.pdbx_seq_one_letter_code
_entity_poly.pdbx_strand_id
1 'polypeptide(L)'
;MMCLMCLAALFVVNVFLAVTSSVVALANIPRNGWYGCPLNTFNLKPPSKDYNATAYSLFKEEKKRISRVFTQCAVFDMPFCHNDTSCTPAPGKTMPLFVKGMPASVEGSKKALMMLEGGPGVSSVSLEPFMEKLHRELSGEFHIFTVDHRGTGRSGRLDCPAAQALSLGSRYGNDIALEEVPHSKDLAVLIETEMADYDVYLYGLSYGTMVVERLMHFSPPQVKGYILDSICADHYEPEGTGNNQMFSNWDDDAKDVSQHFLDLCQKDTAVCGKLLGENATATLFKLYDRLDANASACSAIFYDTLEIKPSIRLRLFFFRLLGHYDRRKFIPTFAARLERCNAQDKDVMTAILSKNDPAEPSLDFDSMLLQDTIVYSEVWQVPTPSMEDMQQQFLASPMALNDPDKVGSYCLFTGSNSSECAPWVDMNVPPWTYTPDKYFNKSAAIPIGVSVLGLTGNLDPVTTSKHARRHFNNMKGDNKKLVEFPVAAHGVIGNTPLSDNHTDPHCGLLVVADFLLANGALDAMNLTCMDKVQPLNFDIPDALALELFDLDGGAMDGKMQTPAQGAKDYKSNYTYSHEVLDVRLTCGTETAKTKEVKKSLNPQWHEEFRFGEAVLLDVSTASLHFRVKDHNVLGPAEDLGEVTVALEPLLPSVGTTALPPLSHAPSSTSGESTSADSPEAAAVEGDGSAAPAASPLAPWTFNVLAVSVLEGKGLKALDGDGADSTSDPFVTLTLGDDTSAKPLKTKVIKKSLAPKWRQKFYFAINPATKYANTVVKLRCEDQDVFGTDFMGLVAIDVREWIQKFGGIKTDLWLSLGPNTNNPTRANLSEEEPSELGWGQLHVAIEPCTLDCSLDRLAQGETDSETPENAKESDEDIQKRQLEQKKMMEELQQVEFKHGDYQVQVRVIEVRDLVPQDANGSADPVVFVECLGETQHTAVKPNQLSCIFDHLMFFNFKDLDKDTVEGASIQVTVQDADGPFSHDKIGTFRIDVPYVYYQKNHEMYRQWVALVKSAGDSEQGVQGYLLYDII
;
A
#
# COMPACT_ATOMS: atom_id res chain seq x y z
N MET A 1 47.40 38.28 -33.76
CA MET A 1 45.94 38.20 -34.01
C MET A 1 45.50 36.83 -34.51
N MET A 2 46.15 36.20 -35.49
CA MET A 2 45.77 34.85 -35.96
C MET A 2 45.88 33.71 -34.91
N CYS A 3 46.87 33.72 -34.00
CA CYS A 3 46.93 32.72 -32.92
C CYS A 3 45.79 32.83 -31.88
N LEU A 4 45.28 34.05 -31.62
CA LEU A 4 44.18 34.25 -30.67
C LEU A 4 42.84 33.76 -31.26
N MET A 5 42.67 33.86 -32.58
CA MET A 5 41.44 33.39 -33.26
C MET A 5 41.41 31.86 -33.39
N CYS A 6 42.56 31.19 -33.55
CA CYS A 6 42.62 29.72 -33.51
C CYS A 6 42.34 29.14 -32.12
N LEU A 7 42.79 29.79 -31.04
CA LEU A 7 42.49 29.37 -29.66
C LEU A 7 41.01 29.55 -29.30
N ALA A 8 40.36 30.62 -29.78
CA ALA A 8 38.93 30.82 -29.60
C ALA A 8 38.08 29.79 -30.39
N ALA A 9 38.51 29.41 -31.59
CA ALA A 9 37.82 28.39 -32.38
C ALA A 9 37.96 26.97 -31.77
N LEU A 10 39.11 26.63 -31.20
CA LEU A 10 39.32 25.36 -30.48
C LEU A 10 38.54 25.30 -29.15
N PHE A 11 38.32 26.45 -28.49
CA PHE A 11 37.46 26.52 -27.29
C PHE A 11 35.99 26.36 -27.65
N VAL A 12 35.51 26.98 -28.73
CA VAL A 12 34.11 26.85 -29.18
C VAL A 12 33.82 25.44 -29.72
N VAL A 13 34.77 24.78 -30.39
CA VAL A 13 34.59 23.41 -30.87
C VAL A 13 34.65 22.39 -29.72
N ASN A 14 35.50 22.60 -28.69
CA ASN A 14 35.48 21.74 -27.50
C ASN A 14 34.26 21.96 -26.60
N VAL A 15 33.71 23.18 -26.55
CA VAL A 15 32.44 23.45 -25.85
C VAL A 15 31.25 22.85 -26.62
N PHE A 16 31.25 22.89 -27.96
CA PHE A 16 30.21 22.21 -28.73
C PHE A 16 30.31 20.69 -28.69
N LEU A 17 31.51 20.11 -28.68
CA LEU A 17 31.69 18.65 -28.50
C LEU A 17 31.40 18.18 -27.07
N ALA A 18 31.63 19.02 -26.05
CA ALA A 18 31.25 18.73 -24.67
C ALA A 18 29.73 18.90 -24.42
N VAL A 19 29.01 19.64 -25.26
CA VAL A 19 27.55 19.82 -25.17
C VAL A 19 26.78 18.77 -26.00
N THR A 20 27.46 17.98 -26.85
CA THR A 20 26.83 16.89 -27.62
C THR A 20 27.20 15.47 -27.17
N SER A 21 27.87 15.30 -26.02
CA SER A 21 28.30 13.97 -25.54
C SER A 21 27.82 13.63 -24.13
N SER A 22 26.60 14.07 -23.76
CA SER A 22 25.94 13.64 -22.51
C SER A 22 24.53 13.12 -22.78
N VAL A 23 24.30 12.47 -23.92
CA VAL A 23 23.23 11.47 -23.99
C VAL A 23 23.87 10.16 -23.56
N VAL A 24 24.15 10.05 -22.26
CA VAL A 24 24.15 8.72 -21.65
C VAL A 24 22.73 8.22 -21.91
N ALA A 25 22.57 7.16 -22.68
CA ALA A 25 21.30 6.45 -22.73
C ALA A 25 20.98 6.12 -21.27
N LEU A 26 20.08 6.87 -20.65
CA LEU A 26 19.60 6.55 -19.31
C LEU A 26 19.00 5.16 -19.45
N ALA A 27 19.60 4.19 -18.78
CA ALA A 27 19.11 2.83 -18.79
C ALA A 27 17.63 2.86 -18.35
N ASN A 28 16.77 2.13 -19.05
CA ASN A 28 15.38 1.98 -18.64
C ASN A 28 15.34 1.55 -17.17
N ILE A 29 14.51 2.23 -16.38
CA ILE A 29 14.32 1.89 -14.97
C ILE A 29 13.58 0.53 -14.94
N PRO A 30 14.10 -0.49 -14.24
CA PRO A 30 13.38 -1.74 -14.10
C PRO A 30 12.01 -1.50 -13.46
N ARG A 31 10.98 -2.18 -13.98
CA ARG A 31 9.61 -2.07 -13.49
C ARG A 31 8.86 -3.38 -13.74
N ASN A 32 7.79 -3.59 -12.99
CA ASN A 32 6.91 -4.76 -13.14
C ASN A 32 5.94 -4.69 -14.34
N GLY A 33 6.18 -3.77 -15.29
CA GLY A 33 5.28 -3.48 -16.40
C GLY A 33 4.06 -2.65 -15.98
N TRP A 34 3.36 -2.08 -16.96
CA TRP A 34 2.08 -1.42 -16.72
C TRP A 34 0.96 -2.47 -16.70
N TYR A 35 0.15 -2.45 -15.64
CA TYR A 35 -1.02 -3.32 -15.48
C TYR A 35 -2.27 -2.48 -15.22
N GLY A 36 -3.44 -3.00 -15.63
CA GLY A 36 -4.71 -2.34 -15.35
C GLY A 36 -4.99 -2.33 -13.85
N CYS A 37 -5.40 -1.18 -13.32
CA CYS A 37 -5.77 -1.03 -11.91
C CYS A 37 -7.01 -0.15 -11.77
N PRO A 38 -7.78 -0.24 -10.67
CA PRO A 38 -8.92 0.65 -10.43
C PRO A 38 -8.49 2.13 -10.30
N LEU A 39 -9.35 3.04 -10.76
CA LEU A 39 -9.15 4.48 -10.57
C LEU A 39 -9.00 4.81 -9.08
N ASN A 40 -10.01 4.41 -8.29
CA ASN A 40 -10.01 4.58 -6.85
C ASN A 40 -9.49 3.30 -6.18
N THR A 41 -8.45 3.45 -5.37
CA THR A 41 -7.84 2.36 -4.58
C THR A 41 -8.85 1.76 -3.60
N PHE A 42 -9.72 2.61 -3.05
CA PHE A 42 -10.83 2.20 -2.20
C PHE A 42 -12.16 2.33 -2.94
N ASN A 43 -13.06 1.37 -2.71
CA ASN A 43 -14.38 1.42 -3.28
C ASN A 43 -15.14 2.68 -2.81
N LEU A 44 -15.87 3.30 -3.73
CA LEU A 44 -16.80 4.38 -3.39
C LEU A 44 -17.84 3.85 -2.40
N LYS A 45 -17.88 4.43 -1.19
CA LYS A 45 -18.88 4.09 -0.19
C LYS A 45 -20.25 4.64 -0.65
N PRO A 46 -21.30 3.81 -0.70
CA PRO A 46 -22.64 4.32 -0.97
C PRO A 46 -23.07 5.26 0.16
N PRO A 47 -23.84 6.31 -0.13
CA PRO A 47 -24.51 7.09 0.92
C PRO A 47 -25.39 6.16 1.76
N SER A 48 -25.65 6.52 3.03
CA SER A 48 -26.39 5.67 3.96
C SER A 48 -27.76 5.26 3.39
N LYS A 49 -28.29 4.09 3.79
CA LYS A 49 -29.57 3.57 3.23
C LYS A 49 -30.78 4.51 3.44
N ASP A 50 -30.67 5.46 4.36
CA ASP A 50 -31.70 6.46 4.68
C ASP A 50 -31.62 7.72 3.81
N TYR A 51 -30.65 7.81 2.89
CA TYR A 51 -30.48 8.96 2.00
C TYR A 51 -31.57 9.06 0.91
N ASN A 52 -31.77 10.30 0.43
CA ASN A 52 -32.62 10.60 -0.72
C ASN A 52 -32.23 9.76 -1.96
N ALA A 53 -33.23 9.18 -2.63
CA ALA A 53 -33.09 8.41 -3.86
C ALA A 53 -32.26 9.12 -4.95
N THR A 54 -32.27 10.46 -4.99
CA THR A 54 -31.44 11.27 -5.90
C THR A 54 -29.95 11.10 -5.65
N ALA A 55 -29.48 11.16 -4.40
CA ALA A 55 -28.06 10.99 -4.06
C ALA A 55 -27.58 9.58 -4.36
N TYR A 56 -28.42 8.58 -4.08
CA TYR A 56 -28.12 7.19 -4.41
C TYR A 56 -28.10 6.93 -5.93
N SER A 57 -28.93 7.64 -6.70
CA SER A 57 -28.89 7.63 -8.16
C SER A 57 -27.60 8.25 -8.69
N LEU A 58 -27.21 9.42 -8.18
CA LEU A 58 -25.96 10.09 -8.54
C LEU A 58 -24.74 9.23 -8.20
N PHE A 59 -24.72 8.61 -7.02
CA PHE A 59 -23.69 7.65 -6.63
C PHE A 59 -23.60 6.46 -7.61
N LYS A 60 -24.73 5.90 -8.05
CA LYS A 60 -24.75 4.81 -9.03
C LYS A 60 -24.25 5.24 -10.41
N GLU A 61 -24.64 6.43 -10.86
CA GLU A 61 -24.14 7.01 -12.10
C GLU A 61 -22.63 7.23 -12.04
N GLU A 62 -22.14 7.77 -10.92
CA GLU A 62 -20.72 8.01 -10.67
C GLU A 62 -19.92 6.71 -10.61
N LYS A 63 -20.38 5.71 -9.85
CA LYS A 63 -19.77 4.37 -9.80
C LYS A 63 -19.70 3.72 -11.18
N LYS A 64 -20.79 3.81 -11.96
CA LYS A 64 -20.85 3.28 -13.33
C LYS A 64 -19.90 4.03 -14.26
N ARG A 65 -19.76 5.33 -14.09
CA ARG A 65 -18.83 6.18 -14.84
C ARG A 65 -17.39 5.78 -14.56
N ILE A 66 -17.01 5.72 -13.28
CA ILE A 66 -15.66 5.34 -12.82
C ILE A 66 -15.28 3.93 -13.28
N SER A 67 -16.23 2.97 -13.28
CA SER A 67 -15.96 1.61 -13.78
C SER A 67 -15.59 1.51 -15.27
N ARG A 68 -15.76 2.59 -16.04
CA ARG A 68 -15.43 2.67 -17.47
C ARG A 68 -14.13 3.43 -17.73
N VAL A 69 -13.53 4.02 -16.70
CA VAL A 69 -12.27 4.74 -16.80
C VAL A 69 -11.13 3.73 -16.83
N PHE A 70 -10.26 3.85 -17.83
CA PHE A 70 -9.07 3.02 -17.93
C PHE A 70 -7.92 3.70 -17.18
N THR A 71 -7.42 3.02 -16.15
CA THR A 71 -6.22 3.41 -15.39
C THR A 71 -5.22 2.26 -15.40
N GLN A 72 -3.95 2.64 -15.38
CA GLN A 72 -2.82 1.71 -15.34
C GLN A 72 -1.91 2.06 -14.17
N CYS A 73 -1.30 1.04 -13.59
CA CYS A 73 -0.37 1.17 -12.47
C CYS A 73 0.94 0.47 -12.81
N ALA A 74 2.03 0.92 -12.20
CA ALA A 74 3.34 0.31 -12.30
C ALA A 74 4.13 0.56 -11.00
N VAL A 75 5.09 -0.31 -10.71
CA VAL A 75 6.08 -0.14 -9.65
C VAL A 75 7.45 -0.10 -10.30
N PHE A 76 8.16 0.99 -10.07
CA PHE A 76 9.50 1.23 -10.57
C PHE A 76 10.53 0.90 -9.50
N ASP A 77 11.55 0.12 -9.85
CA ASP A 77 12.66 -0.21 -8.96
C ASP A 77 13.70 0.90 -9.02
N MET A 78 13.46 1.96 -8.24
CA MET A 78 14.32 3.13 -8.23
C MET A 78 15.66 2.82 -7.55
N PRO A 79 16.79 3.36 -8.04
CA PRO A 79 18.07 3.24 -7.35
C PRO A 79 17.95 3.73 -5.92
N PHE A 80 18.47 2.96 -4.96
CA PHE A 80 18.42 3.40 -3.56
C PHE A 80 19.18 4.73 -3.40
N CYS A 81 20.43 4.78 -3.87
CA CYS A 81 21.25 5.99 -3.94
C CYS A 81 21.21 6.59 -5.36
N HIS A 82 21.09 7.92 -5.48
CA HIS A 82 21.32 8.64 -6.74
C HIS A 82 22.76 9.19 -6.79
N ASN A 83 23.31 9.37 -8.00
CA ASN A 83 24.73 9.72 -8.21
C ASN A 83 25.17 11.06 -7.60
N ASP A 84 24.24 11.92 -7.21
CA ASP A 84 24.48 13.24 -6.60
C ASP A 84 24.29 13.26 -5.08
N THR A 85 24.00 12.11 -4.48
CA THR A 85 23.91 11.92 -3.02
C THR A 85 25.27 11.50 -2.45
N SER A 86 25.52 11.79 -1.17
CA SER A 86 26.69 11.26 -0.44
C SER A 86 26.57 9.76 -0.11
N CYS A 87 25.46 9.14 -0.51
CA CYS A 87 25.18 7.72 -0.36
C CYS A 87 26.19 6.88 -1.13
N THR A 88 26.73 5.85 -0.48
CA THR A 88 27.58 4.86 -1.15
C THR A 88 26.68 3.83 -1.81
N PRO A 89 26.68 3.67 -3.15
CA PRO A 89 25.82 2.72 -3.83
C PRO A 89 26.10 1.30 -3.33
N ALA A 90 25.11 0.69 -2.68
CA ALA A 90 25.14 -0.74 -2.46
C ALA A 90 24.74 -1.44 -3.77
N PRO A 91 25.59 -2.30 -4.37
CA PRO A 91 25.29 -2.93 -5.64
C PRO A 91 23.97 -3.72 -5.58
N GLY A 92 23.07 -3.49 -6.54
CA GLY A 92 21.79 -4.22 -6.68
C GLY A 92 20.67 -3.78 -5.73
N LYS A 93 20.84 -2.67 -5.01
CA LYS A 93 19.87 -2.19 -4.01
C LYS A 93 18.92 -1.13 -4.60
N THR A 94 17.63 -1.46 -4.71
CA THR A 94 16.55 -0.58 -5.21
C THR A 94 15.49 -0.30 -4.13
N MET A 95 14.57 0.64 -4.40
CA MET A 95 13.37 0.91 -3.62
C MET A 95 12.16 1.05 -4.54
N PRO A 96 11.00 0.43 -4.22
CA PRO A 96 9.82 0.53 -5.05
C PRO A 96 9.24 1.95 -5.05
N LEU A 97 8.89 2.44 -6.24
CA LEU A 97 8.11 3.65 -6.44
C LEU A 97 6.84 3.31 -7.23
N PHE A 98 5.70 3.37 -6.57
CA PHE A 98 4.39 3.14 -7.17
C PHE A 98 3.91 4.37 -7.93
N VAL A 99 3.49 4.16 -9.17
CA VAL A 99 2.93 5.18 -10.06
C VAL A 99 1.59 4.68 -10.59
N LYS A 100 0.56 5.53 -10.47
CA LYS A 100 -0.74 5.33 -11.11
C LYS A 100 -0.89 6.36 -12.23
N GLY A 101 -1.38 5.91 -13.39
CA GLY A 101 -1.56 6.72 -14.59
C GLY A 101 -2.94 6.55 -15.20
N MET A 102 -3.53 7.66 -15.63
CA MET A 102 -4.70 7.74 -16.50
C MET A 102 -4.22 8.21 -17.88
N PRO A 103 -4.20 7.31 -18.89
CA PRO A 103 -3.75 7.68 -20.23
C PRO A 103 -4.65 8.75 -20.87
N ALA A 104 -4.05 9.61 -21.68
CA ALA A 104 -4.79 10.56 -22.51
C ALA A 104 -5.75 9.82 -23.45
N SER A 105 -6.97 10.35 -23.62
CA SER A 105 -7.92 9.86 -24.62
C SER A 105 -7.60 10.33 -26.03
N VAL A 106 -6.79 11.38 -26.16
CA VAL A 106 -6.31 11.89 -27.45
C VAL A 106 -5.10 11.07 -27.90
N GLU A 107 -5.26 10.34 -29.00
CA GLU A 107 -4.21 9.50 -29.58
C GLU A 107 -2.95 10.32 -29.90
N GLY A 108 -1.79 9.82 -29.47
CA GLY A 108 -0.50 10.47 -29.70
C GLY A 108 -0.24 11.72 -28.86
N SER A 109 -1.10 12.05 -27.88
CA SER A 109 -0.82 13.15 -26.97
C SER A 109 0.50 12.94 -26.22
N LYS A 110 1.29 14.01 -26.18
CA LYS A 110 2.57 14.09 -25.44
C LYS A 110 2.49 15.05 -24.25
N LYS A 111 1.29 15.41 -23.79
CA LYS A 111 1.11 16.27 -22.60
C LYS A 111 0.90 15.41 -21.37
N ALA A 112 1.62 15.68 -20.29
CA ALA A 112 1.50 14.94 -19.03
C ALA A 112 1.34 15.88 -17.83
N LEU A 113 0.47 15.51 -16.90
CA LEU A 113 0.35 16.10 -15.57
C LEU A 113 0.75 15.05 -14.55
N MET A 114 1.71 15.35 -13.68
CA MET A 114 2.06 14.50 -12.53
C MET A 114 1.69 15.21 -11.24
N MET A 115 0.83 14.57 -10.45
CA MET A 115 0.28 15.09 -9.21
C MET A 115 0.97 14.45 -8.00
N LEU A 116 1.32 15.26 -7.01
CA LEU A 116 2.06 14.84 -5.81
C LEU A 116 1.29 15.26 -4.56
N GLU A 117 1.01 14.29 -3.71
CA GLU A 117 0.31 14.50 -2.45
C GLU A 117 1.24 15.15 -1.41
N GLY A 118 0.65 15.78 -0.40
CA GLY A 118 1.32 16.32 0.76
C GLY A 118 1.42 15.36 1.94
N GLY A 119 1.03 15.85 3.12
CA GLY A 119 1.31 15.21 4.41
C GLY A 119 2.32 16.04 5.21
N PRO A 120 3.61 15.64 5.30
CA PRO A 120 4.30 14.51 4.64
C PRO A 120 3.81 13.13 5.11
N GLY A 121 4.26 12.07 4.44
CA GLY A 121 3.92 10.69 4.84
C GLY A 121 2.60 10.18 4.27
N VAL A 122 1.82 11.01 3.59
CA VAL A 122 0.50 10.65 3.05
C VAL A 122 0.64 10.01 1.66
N SER A 123 -0.15 8.98 1.39
CA SER A 123 -0.19 8.31 0.09
C SER A 123 -0.98 9.09 -0.96
N SER A 124 -0.72 8.83 -2.23
CA SER A 124 -1.34 9.57 -3.33
C SER A 124 -2.84 9.28 -3.56
N VAL A 125 -3.44 8.41 -2.74
CA VAL A 125 -4.83 7.95 -2.90
C VAL A 125 -5.83 9.11 -2.87
N SER A 126 -5.56 10.13 -2.05
CA SER A 126 -6.41 11.32 -1.91
C SER A 126 -6.52 12.14 -3.22
N LEU A 127 -5.54 12.01 -4.12
CA LEU A 127 -5.52 12.70 -5.41
C LEU A 127 -6.32 12.00 -6.52
N GLU A 128 -6.64 10.72 -6.35
CA GLU A 128 -7.27 9.89 -7.40
C GLU A 128 -8.60 10.45 -7.92
N PRO A 129 -9.51 10.98 -7.07
CA PRO A 129 -10.74 11.64 -7.54
C PRO A 129 -10.48 12.87 -8.41
N PHE A 130 -9.37 13.59 -8.18
CA PHE A 130 -9.01 14.79 -8.94
C PHE A 130 -8.38 14.45 -10.29
N MET A 131 -7.72 13.29 -10.42
CA MET A 131 -7.21 12.81 -11.71
C MET A 131 -8.34 12.69 -12.75
N GLU A 132 -9.45 12.06 -12.37
CA GLU A 132 -10.61 11.91 -13.27
C GLU A 132 -11.23 13.26 -13.64
N LYS A 133 -11.41 14.13 -12.65
CA LYS A 133 -11.99 15.46 -12.86
C LYS A 133 -11.12 16.29 -13.82
N LEU A 134 -9.81 16.34 -13.60
CA LEU A 134 -8.89 17.06 -14.48
C LEU A 134 -8.84 16.45 -15.87
N HIS A 135 -8.79 15.11 -15.99
CA HIS A 135 -8.79 14.46 -17.30
C HIS A 135 -10.03 14.86 -18.11
N ARG A 136 -11.20 14.97 -17.46
CA ARG A 136 -12.42 15.45 -18.10
C ARG A 136 -12.35 16.92 -18.50
N GLU A 137 -11.98 17.82 -17.59
CA GLU A 137 -11.91 19.26 -17.89
C GLU A 137 -10.86 19.58 -18.97
N LEU A 138 -9.83 18.73 -19.08
CA LEU A 138 -8.81 18.79 -20.13
C LEU A 138 -9.22 18.06 -21.42
N SER A 139 -10.48 17.62 -21.54
CA SER A 139 -11.00 16.88 -22.71
C SER A 139 -10.17 15.64 -23.09
N GLY A 140 -9.51 15.03 -22.10
CA GLY A 140 -8.62 13.87 -22.28
C GLY A 140 -7.33 14.18 -23.05
N GLU A 141 -6.91 15.45 -23.16
CA GLU A 141 -5.66 15.83 -23.83
C GLU A 141 -4.40 15.45 -23.04
N PHE A 142 -4.50 15.24 -21.73
CA PHE A 142 -3.34 14.99 -20.87
C PHE A 142 -3.34 13.56 -20.35
N HIS A 143 -2.16 12.95 -20.32
CA HIS A 143 -1.91 11.81 -19.44
C HIS A 143 -1.78 12.33 -18.02
N ILE A 144 -2.51 11.76 -17.06
CA ILE A 144 -2.47 12.21 -15.65
C ILE A 144 -1.88 11.11 -14.80
N PHE A 145 -0.83 11.44 -14.06
CA PHE A 145 -0.11 10.52 -13.19
C PHE A 145 -0.18 10.99 -11.73
N THR A 146 -0.11 10.04 -10.82
CA THR A 146 0.11 10.29 -9.39
C THR A 146 1.11 9.27 -8.85
N VAL A 147 1.86 9.67 -7.82
CA VAL A 147 2.99 8.89 -7.29
C VAL A 147 2.88 8.81 -5.78
N ASP A 148 2.99 7.60 -5.22
CA ASP A 148 3.24 7.44 -3.79
C ASP A 148 4.72 7.78 -3.54
N HIS A 149 5.01 8.74 -2.69
CA HIS A 149 6.40 9.08 -2.33
C HIS A 149 7.12 7.88 -1.71
N ARG A 150 8.45 7.83 -1.82
CA ARG A 150 9.28 6.88 -1.06
C ARG A 150 8.85 6.87 0.41
N GLY A 151 8.68 5.67 0.98
CA GLY A 151 8.28 5.51 2.37
C GLY A 151 6.80 5.80 2.65
N THR A 152 5.96 5.98 1.62
CA THR A 152 4.50 6.11 1.74
C THR A 152 3.77 5.04 0.92
N GLY A 153 2.55 4.72 1.33
CA GLY A 153 1.63 3.85 0.61
C GLY A 153 2.25 2.60 0.01
N ARG A 154 2.23 2.53 -1.32
CA ARG A 154 2.66 1.37 -2.09
C ARG A 154 4.15 1.44 -2.48
N SER A 155 4.84 2.52 -2.09
CA SER A 155 6.26 2.82 -2.35
C SER A 155 7.14 2.53 -1.13
N GLY A 156 6.99 1.33 -0.54
CA GLY A 156 7.80 0.89 0.60
C GLY A 156 7.51 1.68 1.88
N ARG A 157 6.23 1.85 2.24
CA ARG A 157 5.75 2.58 3.41
C ARG A 157 6.56 2.28 4.69
N LEU A 158 6.94 3.33 5.42
CA LEU A 158 7.55 3.22 6.75
C LEU A 158 6.46 3.15 7.84
N ASP A 159 6.54 2.24 8.80
CA ASP A 159 5.56 2.03 9.87
C ASP A 159 6.22 1.57 11.17
N CYS A 160 5.45 1.52 12.27
CA CYS A 160 5.96 1.19 13.61
C CYS A 160 5.00 0.26 14.37
N PRO A 161 5.46 -0.93 14.78
CA PRO A 161 5.10 -1.45 16.12
C PRO A 161 6.34 -1.72 16.99
N ALA A 162 7.45 -2.06 16.33
CA ALA A 162 8.79 -2.26 16.86
C ALA A 162 9.71 -1.82 15.71
N ALA A 163 9.89 -0.51 15.52
CA ALA A 163 10.62 0.09 14.40
C ALA A 163 11.91 -0.69 14.12
N GLN A 164 11.88 -1.58 13.14
CA GLN A 164 13.05 -2.21 12.54
C GLN A 164 14.06 -2.91 13.47
N ALA A 165 13.76 -3.06 14.76
CA ALA A 165 14.68 -3.63 15.75
C ALA A 165 14.86 -5.15 15.57
N LEU A 166 13.98 -5.79 14.79
CA LEU A 166 14.12 -7.19 14.35
C LEU A 166 13.82 -7.42 12.85
N SER A 167 13.40 -6.42 12.08
CA SER A 167 13.14 -6.58 10.63
C SER A 167 13.60 -5.38 9.79
N LEU A 168 14.20 -5.69 8.64
CA LEU A 168 14.99 -4.83 7.76
C LEU A 168 14.21 -3.75 6.97
N GLY A 169 13.26 -3.05 7.62
CA GLY A 169 12.49 -1.96 6.98
C GLY A 169 13.32 -0.71 6.66
N SER A 170 14.28 -0.36 7.52
CA SER A 170 15.40 0.50 7.15
C SER A 170 16.50 -0.43 6.66
N ARG A 171 17.06 -0.09 5.50
CA ARG A 171 18.16 -0.86 4.91
C ARG A 171 19.46 -0.73 5.71
N TYR A 172 19.51 0.21 6.67
CA TYR A 172 20.56 0.40 7.65
C TYR A 172 20.23 -0.22 9.03
N GLY A 173 19.05 -0.83 9.20
CA GLY A 173 18.61 -1.40 10.48
C GLY A 173 18.05 -0.33 11.41
N ASN A 174 18.85 0.13 12.37
CA ASN A 174 18.43 1.08 13.41
C ASN A 174 18.58 2.56 13.02
N ASP A 175 19.10 2.87 11.82
CA ASP A 175 19.36 4.23 11.35
C ASP A 175 18.47 4.56 10.13
N ILE A 176 18.15 5.83 9.90
CA ILE A 176 17.42 6.29 8.70
C ILE A 176 18.28 7.25 7.87
N ALA A 177 18.22 7.13 6.54
CA ALA A 177 18.98 8.00 5.62
C ALA A 177 18.08 8.86 4.72
N LEU A 178 18.64 9.93 4.15
CA LEU A 178 17.95 10.84 3.21
C LEU A 178 17.37 10.08 2.00
N GLU A 179 18.00 8.97 1.63
CA GLU A 179 17.61 8.14 0.50
C GLU A 179 16.34 7.31 0.76
N GLU A 180 15.92 7.18 2.02
CA GLU A 180 14.73 6.42 2.46
C GLU A 180 13.48 7.30 2.59
N VAL A 181 13.62 8.62 2.42
CA VAL A 181 12.52 9.59 2.49
C VAL A 181 12.17 10.13 1.08
N PRO A 182 11.04 10.86 0.90
CA PRO A 182 10.64 11.43 -0.39
C PRO A 182 11.78 12.21 -1.05
N HIS A 183 12.20 11.76 -2.22
CA HIS A 183 13.37 12.31 -2.89
C HIS A 183 13.01 12.81 -4.29
N SER A 184 13.05 14.12 -4.48
CA SER A 184 12.69 14.79 -5.74
C SER A 184 13.51 14.31 -6.95
N LYS A 185 14.68 13.69 -6.72
CA LYS A 185 15.48 13.09 -7.78
C LYS A 185 14.82 11.88 -8.43
N ASP A 186 13.99 11.14 -7.71
CA ASP A 186 13.21 10.04 -8.30
C ASP A 186 12.30 10.54 -9.41
N LEU A 187 11.60 11.63 -9.11
CA LEU A 187 10.68 12.26 -10.05
C LEU A 187 11.44 12.81 -11.25
N ALA A 188 12.62 13.42 -11.04
CA ALA A 188 13.48 13.86 -12.13
C ALA A 188 13.91 12.69 -13.03
N VAL A 189 14.37 11.58 -12.43
CA VAL A 189 14.78 10.38 -13.16
C VAL A 189 13.59 9.75 -13.90
N LEU A 190 12.42 9.65 -13.27
CA LEU A 190 11.19 9.16 -13.89
C LEU A 190 10.77 10.03 -15.08
N ILE A 191 10.82 11.37 -14.94
CA ILE A 191 10.48 12.31 -16.01
C ILE A 191 11.47 12.22 -17.18
N GLU A 192 12.77 12.20 -16.88
CA GLU A 192 13.82 12.18 -17.90
C GLU A 192 13.87 10.86 -18.69
N THR A 193 13.37 9.77 -18.11
CA THR A 193 13.37 8.43 -18.72
C THR A 193 12.03 8.07 -19.33
N GLU A 194 10.97 8.02 -18.53
CA GLU A 194 9.65 7.55 -18.95
C GLU A 194 8.82 8.63 -19.66
N MET A 195 9.15 9.89 -19.42
CA MET A 195 8.45 11.04 -20.00
C MET A 195 9.37 11.88 -20.89
N ALA A 196 10.45 11.29 -21.42
CA ALA A 196 11.48 12.00 -22.19
C ALA A 196 10.92 12.82 -23.37
N ASP A 197 9.83 12.34 -23.95
CA ASP A 197 9.14 12.90 -25.11
C ASP A 197 7.99 13.86 -24.76
N TYR A 198 7.67 14.04 -23.49
CA TYR A 198 6.46 14.72 -23.03
C TYR A 198 6.71 16.18 -22.65
N ASP A 199 5.68 16.99 -22.81
CA ASP A 199 5.53 18.28 -22.12
C ASP A 199 4.91 18.00 -20.74
N VAL A 200 5.73 18.08 -19.70
CA VAL A 200 5.35 17.67 -18.34
C VAL A 200 4.96 18.89 -17.49
N TYR A 201 3.86 18.76 -16.76
CA TYR A 201 3.43 19.70 -15.74
C TYR A 201 3.39 19.00 -14.40
N LEU A 202 3.86 19.67 -13.34
CA LEU A 202 3.93 19.10 -12.00
C LEU A 202 2.99 19.85 -11.08
N TYR A 203 2.11 19.11 -10.42
CA TYR A 203 1.19 19.60 -9.40
C TYR A 203 1.63 19.08 -8.03
N GLY A 204 1.78 19.97 -7.06
CA GLY A 204 2.01 19.62 -5.66
C GLY A 204 0.92 20.19 -4.77
N LEU A 205 0.42 19.37 -3.84
CA LEU A 205 -0.50 19.79 -2.79
C LEU A 205 0.23 19.83 -1.44
N SER A 206 0.07 20.90 -0.64
CA SER A 206 0.58 20.95 0.73
C SER A 206 2.09 20.67 0.79
N TYR A 207 2.58 19.75 1.61
CA TYR A 207 3.99 19.32 1.61
C TYR A 207 4.52 18.92 0.21
N GLY A 208 3.66 18.41 -0.68
CA GLY A 208 4.01 18.11 -2.07
C GLY A 208 4.52 19.34 -2.84
N THR A 209 4.14 20.55 -2.43
CA THR A 209 4.69 21.80 -3.00
C THR A 209 6.19 21.98 -2.70
N MET A 210 6.67 21.54 -1.54
CA MET A 210 8.10 21.52 -1.21
C MET A 210 8.84 20.50 -2.09
N VAL A 211 8.25 19.32 -2.33
CA VAL A 211 8.83 18.29 -3.21
C VAL A 211 8.93 18.80 -4.65
N VAL A 212 7.88 19.47 -5.15
CA VAL A 212 7.89 20.14 -6.46
C VAL A 212 9.01 21.20 -6.52
N GLU A 213 9.11 22.06 -5.51
CA GLU A 213 10.15 23.09 -5.46
C GLU A 213 11.57 22.49 -5.46
N ARG A 214 11.80 21.43 -4.69
CA ARG A 214 13.08 20.71 -4.71
C ARG A 214 13.41 20.17 -6.09
N LEU A 215 12.40 19.70 -6.84
CA LEU A 215 12.60 19.26 -8.22
C LEU A 215 12.97 20.42 -9.17
N MET A 216 12.42 21.62 -8.94
CA MET A 216 12.74 22.81 -9.76
C MET A 216 14.25 23.09 -9.81
N HIS A 217 14.98 22.79 -8.73
CA HIS A 217 16.44 22.94 -8.69
C HIS A 217 17.19 22.06 -9.70
N PHE A 218 16.62 20.93 -10.13
CA PHE A 218 17.21 20.09 -11.18
C PHE A 218 16.86 20.59 -12.59
N SER A 219 15.78 21.36 -12.73
CA SER A 219 15.28 21.91 -13.99
C SER A 219 15.18 20.87 -15.13
N PRO A 220 14.44 19.75 -14.96
CA PRO A 220 14.30 18.76 -16.02
C PRO A 220 13.72 19.40 -17.30
N PRO A 221 14.32 19.20 -18.49
CA PRO A 221 13.96 19.93 -19.70
C PRO A 221 12.54 19.66 -20.22
N GLN A 222 11.95 18.54 -19.83
CA GLN A 222 10.57 18.15 -20.15
C GLN A 222 9.54 19.00 -19.42
N VAL A 223 9.88 19.57 -18.26
CA VAL A 223 8.91 20.30 -17.44
C VAL A 223 8.63 21.67 -18.04
N LYS A 224 7.34 21.96 -18.27
CA LYS A 224 6.84 23.22 -18.87
C LYS A 224 6.12 24.12 -17.88
N GLY A 225 5.62 23.56 -16.77
CA GLY A 225 4.98 24.35 -15.73
C GLY A 225 4.89 23.63 -14.38
N TYR A 226 4.82 24.42 -13.32
CA TYR A 226 4.63 23.97 -11.94
C TYR A 226 3.34 24.56 -11.38
N ILE A 227 2.57 23.75 -10.66
CA ILE A 227 1.34 24.14 -9.95
C ILE A 227 1.54 23.83 -8.47
N LEU A 228 1.45 24.86 -7.63
CA LEU A 228 1.58 24.75 -6.18
C LEU A 228 0.23 25.05 -5.53
N ASP A 229 -0.48 24.04 -5.03
CA ASP A 229 -1.75 24.19 -4.31
C ASP A 229 -1.54 24.08 -2.79
N SER A 230 -2.10 25.04 -2.04
CA SER A 230 -1.96 25.11 -0.58
C SER A 230 -0.48 25.07 -0.18
N ILE A 231 0.22 26.14 -0.53
CA ILE A 231 1.69 26.21 -0.56
C ILE A 231 2.32 26.08 0.83
N CYS A 232 3.22 25.11 0.99
CA CYS A 232 4.14 25.00 2.12
C CYS A 232 5.49 25.62 1.75
N ALA A 233 6.00 26.54 2.58
CA ALA A 233 7.16 27.36 2.24
C ALA A 233 8.49 26.76 2.75
N ASP A 234 9.37 26.29 1.85
CA ASP A 234 10.70 25.73 2.18
C ASP A 234 11.79 26.80 2.48
N HIS A 235 11.43 28.02 2.94
CA HIS A 235 12.41 29.05 3.31
C HIS A 235 12.16 29.66 4.68
N TYR A 236 13.16 29.54 5.54
CA TYR A 236 13.24 30.07 6.89
C TYR A 236 13.95 31.42 6.92
N GLU A 237 13.25 32.39 7.48
CA GLU A 237 13.81 33.63 7.97
C GLU A 237 14.65 33.38 9.24
N PRO A 238 15.57 34.30 9.59
CA PRO A 238 16.31 34.22 10.84
C PRO A 238 15.41 33.99 12.06
N GLU A 239 15.96 33.28 13.03
CA GLU A 239 15.29 32.97 14.30
C GLU A 239 14.80 34.26 15.00
N GLY A 240 13.60 34.20 15.60
CA GLY A 240 12.98 35.34 16.28
C GLY A 240 12.14 36.29 15.40
N THR A 241 12.05 36.04 14.09
CA THR A 241 11.10 36.77 13.22
C THR A 241 9.65 36.35 13.41
N GLY A 242 9.40 35.15 13.97
CA GLY A 242 8.06 34.60 14.16
C GLY A 242 7.32 34.25 12.87
N ASN A 243 8.00 34.32 11.73
CA ASN A 243 7.39 34.17 10.41
C ASN A 243 7.57 32.78 9.80
N ASN A 244 8.40 31.91 10.36
CA ASN A 244 8.65 30.60 9.75
C ASN A 244 7.43 29.68 9.88
N GLN A 245 7.11 28.95 8.81
CA GLN A 245 6.07 27.93 8.84
C GLN A 245 6.69 26.66 9.42
N MET A 246 6.35 26.30 10.65
CA MET A 246 6.88 25.13 11.35
C MET A 246 5.73 24.31 11.92
N PHE A 247 5.94 23.01 12.13
CA PHE A 247 4.94 22.19 12.82
C PHE A 247 4.76 22.60 14.28
N SER A 248 5.84 23.04 14.92
CA SER A 248 5.83 23.40 16.34
C SER A 248 5.11 24.71 16.68
N ASN A 249 4.93 25.63 15.71
CA ASN A 249 4.20 26.90 15.87
C ASN A 249 2.85 26.94 15.13
N TRP A 250 2.38 25.80 14.64
CA TRP A 250 1.21 25.70 13.78
C TRP A 250 -0.07 26.29 14.41
N ASP A 251 -0.22 26.23 15.74
CA ASP A 251 -1.36 26.84 16.42
C ASP A 251 -1.35 28.38 16.40
N ASP A 252 -0.19 29.02 16.29
CA ASP A 252 -0.11 30.47 16.06
C ASP A 252 -0.60 30.83 14.64
N ASP A 253 -0.32 29.98 13.66
CA ASP A 253 -0.84 30.13 12.29
C ASP A 253 -2.35 29.87 12.23
N ALA A 254 -2.82 28.81 12.91
CA ALA A 254 -4.24 28.50 13.03
C ALA A 254 -5.00 29.59 13.78
N LYS A 255 -4.37 30.26 14.74
CA LYS A 255 -4.95 31.39 15.47
C LYS A 255 -5.27 32.56 14.55
N ASP A 256 -4.36 32.94 13.66
CA ASP A 256 -4.60 34.02 12.69
C ASP A 256 -5.82 33.69 11.78
N VAL A 257 -5.88 32.45 11.30
CA VAL A 257 -6.95 32.00 10.39
C VAL A 257 -8.30 31.86 11.11
N SER A 258 -8.31 31.27 12.31
CA SER A 258 -9.52 31.10 13.10
C SER A 258 -10.05 32.46 13.59
N GLN A 259 -9.19 33.41 13.94
CA GLN A 259 -9.60 34.79 14.22
C GLN A 259 -10.20 35.45 12.97
N HIS A 260 -9.57 35.29 11.80
CA HIS A 260 -10.11 35.84 10.56
C HIS A 260 -11.50 35.26 10.22
N PHE A 261 -11.70 33.96 10.42
CA PHE A 261 -13.00 33.31 10.27
C PHE A 261 -14.06 33.88 11.23
N LEU A 262 -13.70 34.08 12.50
CA LEU A 262 -14.61 34.68 13.50
C LEU A 262 -14.91 36.15 13.22
N ASP A 263 -13.97 36.90 12.65
CA ASP A 263 -14.20 38.27 12.18
C ASP A 263 -15.19 38.31 11.01
N LEU A 264 -15.12 37.33 10.09
CA LEU A 264 -16.10 37.17 9.01
C LEU A 264 -17.48 36.78 9.56
N CYS A 265 -17.53 35.87 10.54
CA CYS A 265 -18.75 35.55 11.28
C CYS A 265 -19.37 36.81 11.90
N GLN A 266 -18.58 37.61 12.61
CA GLN A 266 -19.08 38.82 13.26
C GLN A 266 -19.67 39.83 12.28
N LYS A 267 -19.14 39.91 11.05
CA LYS A 267 -19.69 40.77 9.98
C LYS A 267 -21.05 40.27 9.47
N ASP A 268 -21.33 38.98 9.56
CA ASP A 268 -22.65 38.44 9.28
C ASP A 268 -23.61 38.70 10.45
N THR A 269 -24.25 39.86 10.44
CA THR A 269 -25.24 40.24 11.47
C THR A 269 -26.57 39.49 11.36
N ALA A 270 -26.81 38.77 10.25
CA ALA A 270 -28.10 38.12 10.00
C ALA A 270 -28.24 36.80 10.75
N VAL A 271 -27.16 35.99 10.78
CA VAL A 271 -27.13 34.67 11.42
C VAL A 271 -26.03 34.61 12.47
N CYS A 272 -24.77 34.67 12.06
CA CYS A 272 -23.64 34.37 12.93
C CYS A 272 -23.48 35.35 14.09
N GLY A 273 -23.61 36.65 13.83
CA GLY A 273 -23.58 37.71 14.83
C GLY A 273 -24.73 37.62 15.85
N LYS A 274 -25.86 36.98 15.52
CA LYS A 274 -26.92 36.68 16.51
C LYS A 274 -26.57 35.48 17.40
N LEU A 275 -25.80 34.53 16.87
CA LEU A 275 -25.38 33.33 17.59
C LEU A 275 -24.25 33.62 18.57
N LEU A 276 -23.21 34.35 18.13
CA LEU A 276 -22.01 34.59 18.94
C LEU A 276 -21.86 36.04 19.45
N GLY A 277 -22.76 36.94 19.04
CA GLY A 277 -22.73 38.34 19.46
C GLY A 277 -21.69 39.20 18.74
N GLU A 278 -21.48 40.41 19.25
CA GLU A 278 -20.62 41.44 18.65
C GLU A 278 -19.11 41.16 18.77
N ASN A 279 -18.69 40.16 19.54
CA ASN A 279 -17.29 39.71 19.63
C ASN A 279 -17.26 38.19 19.68
N ALA A 280 -17.29 37.58 18.49
CA ALA A 280 -17.41 36.12 18.34
C ALA A 280 -16.25 35.37 19.02
N THR A 281 -15.02 35.88 18.92
CA THR A 281 -13.85 35.34 19.62
C THR A 281 -14.04 35.35 21.13
N ALA A 282 -14.33 36.50 21.73
CA ALA A 282 -14.49 36.58 23.18
C ALA A 282 -15.65 35.70 23.68
N THR A 283 -16.73 35.57 22.92
CA THR A 283 -17.83 34.65 23.24
C THR A 283 -17.38 33.19 23.23
N LEU A 284 -16.62 32.77 22.21
CA LEU A 284 -16.10 31.41 22.13
C LEU A 284 -15.14 31.08 23.28
N PHE A 285 -14.23 31.99 23.63
CA PHE A 285 -13.34 31.79 24.79
C PHE A 285 -14.11 31.72 26.12
N LYS A 286 -15.14 32.57 26.30
CA LYS A 286 -16.00 32.48 27.49
C LYS A 286 -16.75 31.15 27.57
N LEU A 287 -17.20 30.61 26.44
CA LEU A 287 -17.81 29.28 26.40
C LEU A 287 -16.82 28.21 26.90
N TYR A 288 -15.57 28.26 26.43
CA TYR A 288 -14.52 27.37 26.92
C TYR A 288 -14.30 27.48 28.43
N ASP A 289 -14.13 28.70 28.95
CA ASP A 289 -13.93 28.94 30.39
C ASP A 289 -15.10 28.40 31.23
N ARG A 290 -16.34 28.62 30.77
CA ARG A 290 -17.54 28.12 31.44
C ARG A 290 -17.62 26.61 31.44
N LEU A 291 -17.29 25.97 30.31
CA LEU A 291 -17.33 24.52 30.21
C LEU A 291 -16.28 23.88 31.11
N ASP A 292 -15.05 24.39 31.09
CA ASP A 292 -13.93 23.94 31.93
C ASP A 292 -14.19 24.16 33.42
N ALA A 293 -14.88 25.24 33.80
CA ALA A 293 -15.28 25.50 35.17
C ALA A 293 -16.50 24.67 35.62
N ASN A 294 -16.99 23.74 34.79
CA ASN A 294 -18.22 22.98 35.02
C ASN A 294 -19.45 23.87 35.30
N ALA A 295 -19.50 25.05 34.68
CA ALA A 295 -20.53 26.08 34.87
C ALA A 295 -21.66 26.02 33.80
N SER A 296 -21.73 24.94 33.04
CA SER A 296 -22.80 24.64 32.07
C SER A 296 -23.25 23.19 32.24
N ALA A 297 -24.53 22.89 32.01
CA ALA A 297 -25.02 21.51 32.02
C ALA A 297 -24.38 20.64 30.92
N CYS A 298 -23.82 21.28 29.88
CA CYS A 298 -23.14 20.63 28.75
C CYS A 298 -21.68 20.33 29.07
N SER A 299 -21.14 20.84 30.18
CA SER A 299 -19.84 20.40 30.69
C SER A 299 -19.81 18.88 30.89
N ALA A 300 -20.94 18.29 31.32
CA ALA A 300 -21.07 16.86 31.53
C ALA A 300 -20.85 16.00 30.26
N ILE A 301 -20.93 16.58 29.06
CA ILE A 301 -20.66 15.84 27.80
C ILE A 301 -19.21 15.32 27.75
N PHE A 302 -18.29 16.03 28.39
CA PHE A 302 -16.85 15.82 28.23
C PHE A 302 -16.21 14.97 29.33
N TYR A 303 -16.85 14.86 30.49
CA TYR A 303 -16.25 14.27 31.70
C TYR A 303 -16.56 12.77 31.90
N ASP A 304 -17.18 12.10 30.93
CA ASP A 304 -17.65 10.72 31.11
C ASP A 304 -16.55 9.64 30.98
N THR A 305 -15.33 9.96 30.50
CA THR A 305 -14.31 8.93 30.20
C THR A 305 -12.83 9.31 30.37
N LEU A 306 -12.44 10.59 30.39
CA LEU A 306 -11.09 11.08 30.71
C LEU A 306 -11.19 12.49 31.32
N GLU A 307 -10.30 12.88 32.24
CA GLU A 307 -10.22 14.25 32.78
C GLU A 307 -9.62 15.27 31.77
N ILE A 308 -9.97 15.18 30.49
CA ILE A 308 -9.55 16.17 29.48
C ILE A 308 -10.49 17.37 29.56
N LYS A 309 -9.93 18.58 29.67
CA LYS A 309 -10.72 19.81 29.70
C LYS A 309 -11.62 19.93 28.46
N PRO A 310 -12.91 20.28 28.61
CA PRO A 310 -13.83 20.54 27.50
C PRO A 310 -13.25 21.45 26.42
N SER A 311 -12.52 22.49 26.84
CA SER A 311 -11.89 23.47 25.97
C SER A 311 -10.82 22.90 25.03
N ILE A 312 -10.15 21.82 25.41
CA ILE A 312 -9.17 21.11 24.58
C ILE A 312 -9.90 20.33 23.48
N ARG A 313 -10.90 19.52 23.87
CA ARG A 313 -11.71 18.73 22.93
C ARG A 313 -12.42 19.60 21.90
N LEU A 314 -12.97 20.73 22.33
CA LEU A 314 -13.70 21.62 21.43
C LEU A 314 -12.80 22.37 20.45
N ARG A 315 -11.59 22.79 20.86
CA ARG A 315 -10.62 23.39 19.93
C ARG A 315 -10.25 22.45 18.80
N LEU A 316 -9.96 21.18 19.12
CA LEU A 316 -9.66 20.13 18.14
C LEU A 316 -10.86 19.86 17.22
N PHE A 317 -12.06 19.82 17.79
CA PHE A 317 -13.29 19.64 17.02
C PHE A 317 -13.52 20.80 16.05
N PHE A 318 -13.46 22.05 16.52
CA PHE A 318 -13.67 23.22 15.67
C PHE A 318 -12.55 23.45 14.66
N PHE A 319 -11.30 23.08 14.97
CA PHE A 319 -10.21 23.09 13.99
C PHE A 319 -10.50 22.14 12.82
N ARG A 320 -10.97 20.91 13.10
CA ARG A 320 -11.39 19.97 12.06
C ARG A 320 -12.51 20.53 11.20
N LEU A 321 -13.52 21.17 11.79
CA LEU A 321 -14.58 21.83 11.02
C LEU A 321 -14.03 22.98 10.18
N LEU A 322 -13.12 23.79 10.74
CA LEU A 322 -12.49 24.91 10.07
C LEU A 322 -11.78 24.46 8.81
N GLY A 323 -11.15 23.28 8.80
CA GLY A 323 -10.46 22.71 7.64
C GLY A 323 -11.32 22.41 6.41
N HIS A 324 -12.66 22.40 6.52
CA HIS A 324 -13.56 22.07 5.41
C HIS A 324 -14.53 23.21 5.07
N TYR A 325 -14.73 23.47 3.77
CA TYR A 325 -15.58 24.57 3.30
C TYR A 325 -17.03 24.52 3.79
N ASP A 326 -17.69 23.35 3.77
CA ASP A 326 -19.08 23.23 4.20
C ASP A 326 -19.25 23.01 5.70
N ARG A 327 -18.32 22.29 6.34
CA ARG A 327 -18.41 21.99 7.77
C ARG A 327 -18.10 23.20 8.66
N ARG A 328 -17.22 24.12 8.25
CA ARG A 328 -16.87 25.33 9.04
C ARG A 328 -18.06 26.21 9.37
N LYS A 329 -19.09 26.21 8.51
CA LYS A 329 -20.31 27.02 8.67
C LYS A 329 -21.06 26.66 9.96
N PHE A 330 -20.88 25.43 10.49
CA PHE A 330 -21.55 24.93 11.69
C PHE A 330 -20.89 25.34 13.01
N ILE A 331 -19.64 25.83 12.98
CA ILE A 331 -18.90 26.22 14.20
C ILE A 331 -19.71 27.18 15.10
N PRO A 332 -20.30 28.27 14.55
CA PRO A 332 -21.07 29.21 15.36
C PRO A 332 -22.35 28.58 15.94
N THR A 333 -23.02 27.75 15.16
CA THR A 333 -24.23 27.03 15.57
C THR A 333 -23.95 26.05 16.70
N PHE A 334 -22.89 25.27 16.60
CA PHE A 334 -22.51 24.32 17.65
C PHE A 334 -22.03 25.03 18.92
N ALA A 335 -21.27 26.12 18.80
CA ALA A 335 -20.93 26.96 19.95
C ALA A 335 -22.18 27.53 20.62
N ALA A 336 -23.15 28.03 19.84
CA ALA A 336 -24.39 28.57 20.38
C ALA A 336 -25.28 27.49 21.03
N ARG A 337 -25.32 26.26 20.49
CA ARG A 337 -26.00 25.12 21.14
C ARG A 337 -25.37 24.76 22.48
N LEU A 338 -24.04 24.73 22.56
CA LEU A 338 -23.33 24.46 23.82
C LEU A 338 -23.52 25.57 24.86
N GLU A 339 -23.69 26.82 24.41
CA GLU A 339 -24.01 27.95 25.28
C GLU A 339 -25.47 27.93 25.75
N ARG A 340 -26.42 27.60 24.87
CA ARG A 340 -27.86 27.46 25.20
C ARG A 340 -28.13 26.26 26.11
N CYS A 341 -27.49 25.14 25.81
CA CYS A 341 -27.46 23.90 26.57
C CYS A 341 -28.81 23.44 27.17
N ASN A 342 -29.84 23.31 26.34
CA ASN A 342 -31.04 22.58 26.75
C ASN A 342 -30.83 21.05 26.61
N ALA A 343 -31.81 20.24 27.02
CA ALA A 343 -31.71 18.79 26.94
C ALA A 343 -31.43 18.27 25.52
N GLN A 344 -32.07 18.87 24.50
CA GLN A 344 -31.86 18.50 23.10
C GLN A 344 -30.47 18.88 22.60
N ASP A 345 -29.95 20.05 23.00
CA ASP A 345 -28.59 20.47 22.66
C ASP A 345 -27.56 19.51 23.26
N LYS A 346 -27.80 19.07 24.50
CA LYS A 346 -26.94 18.08 25.14
C LYS A 346 -26.92 16.78 24.34
N ASP A 347 -28.09 16.24 24.01
CA ASP A 347 -28.20 14.97 23.25
C ASP A 347 -27.53 15.08 21.88
N VAL A 348 -27.79 16.16 21.14
CA VAL A 348 -27.20 16.42 19.81
C VAL A 348 -25.69 16.56 19.91
N MET A 349 -25.19 17.41 20.81
CA MET A 349 -23.75 17.65 20.93
C MET A 349 -23.01 16.42 21.45
N THR A 350 -23.60 15.62 22.34
CA THR A 350 -23.04 14.32 22.71
C THR A 350 -22.96 13.41 21.49
N ALA A 351 -24.01 13.27 20.69
CA ALA A 351 -23.99 12.42 19.49
C ALA A 351 -22.90 12.86 18.50
N ILE A 352 -22.80 14.16 18.22
CA ILE A 352 -21.81 14.71 17.27
C ILE A 352 -20.38 14.56 17.79
N LEU A 353 -20.12 14.88 19.06
CA LEU A 353 -18.77 14.85 19.63
C LEU A 353 -18.29 13.43 19.94
N SER A 354 -19.20 12.48 20.16
CA SER A 354 -18.88 11.06 20.37
C SER A 354 -18.81 10.25 19.08
N LYS A 355 -19.27 10.79 17.95
CA LYS A 355 -19.16 10.13 16.64
C LYS A 355 -17.70 10.18 16.20
N ASN A 356 -17.04 9.03 16.18
CA ASN A 356 -15.79 8.90 15.43
C ASN A 356 -16.14 9.02 13.95
N ASP A 357 -15.42 9.89 13.23
CA ASP A 357 -15.33 9.73 11.79
C ASP A 357 -14.78 8.31 11.57
N PRO A 358 -15.45 7.44 10.80
CA PRO A 358 -14.90 6.13 10.50
C PRO A 358 -13.51 6.35 9.90
N ALA A 359 -12.51 5.59 10.37
CA ALA A 359 -11.15 5.70 9.86
C ALA A 359 -11.21 5.65 8.32
N GLU A 360 -10.72 6.72 7.69
CA GLU A 360 -10.66 6.75 6.23
C GLU A 360 -9.68 5.67 5.80
N PRO A 361 -10.07 4.72 4.93
CA PRO A 361 -9.19 3.63 4.54
C PRO A 361 -7.85 4.10 3.95
N SER A 362 -7.80 5.32 3.42
CA SER A 362 -6.55 5.93 2.94
C SER A 362 -5.52 6.15 4.04
N LEU A 363 -5.92 6.32 5.30
CA LEU A 363 -5.00 6.44 6.43
C LEU A 363 -4.18 5.16 6.63
N ASP A 364 -4.71 4.01 6.21
CA ASP A 364 -3.95 2.76 6.21
C ASP A 364 -2.80 2.80 5.20
N PHE A 365 -2.72 3.74 4.27
CA PHE A 365 -1.56 3.87 3.36
C PHE A 365 -0.59 4.98 3.79
N ASP A 366 -0.91 5.73 4.84
CA ASP A 366 -0.08 6.82 5.33
C ASP A 366 1.01 6.31 6.29
N SER A 367 2.11 7.04 6.38
CA SER A 367 3.26 6.76 7.22
C SER A 367 3.46 7.86 8.25
N MET A 368 2.96 7.64 9.46
CA MET A 368 3.20 8.55 10.60
C MET A 368 4.66 8.59 11.02
N LEU A 369 5.37 7.44 10.90
CA LEU A 369 6.80 7.38 11.18
C LEU A 369 7.59 8.26 10.19
N LEU A 370 7.31 8.16 8.89
CA LEU A 370 7.95 9.00 7.89
C LEU A 370 7.58 10.48 8.09
N GLN A 371 6.30 10.77 8.39
CA GLN A 371 5.86 12.12 8.69
C GLN A 371 6.71 12.71 9.83
N ASP A 372 6.76 12.04 10.99
CA ASP A 372 7.53 12.52 12.14
C ASP A 372 9.03 12.62 11.82
N THR A 373 9.59 11.66 11.07
CA THR A 373 11.00 11.70 10.62
C THR A 373 11.29 12.97 9.81
N ILE A 374 10.46 13.27 8.80
CA ILE A 374 10.63 14.46 7.95
C ILE A 374 10.39 15.73 8.78
N VAL A 375 9.33 15.74 9.58
CA VAL A 375 8.97 16.89 10.39
C VAL A 375 10.10 17.28 11.33
N TYR A 376 10.64 16.33 12.09
CA TYR A 376 11.71 16.60 13.05
C TYR A 376 13.07 16.83 12.39
N SER A 377 13.28 16.34 11.17
CA SER A 377 14.53 16.60 10.42
C SER A 377 14.53 17.96 9.71
N GLU A 378 13.36 18.45 9.28
CA GLU A 378 13.29 19.60 8.35
C GLU A 378 12.40 20.75 8.82
N VAL A 379 11.20 20.49 9.37
CA VAL A 379 10.14 21.50 9.59
C VAL A 379 9.71 21.63 11.06
N TRP A 380 10.65 21.35 11.97
CA TRP A 380 10.54 21.58 13.40
C TRP A 380 11.43 22.74 13.83
N GLN A 381 10.97 23.54 14.80
CA GLN A 381 11.75 24.64 15.34
C GLN A 381 12.96 24.13 16.14
N VAL A 382 14.15 24.66 15.85
CA VAL A 382 15.39 24.36 16.58
C VAL A 382 16.00 25.67 17.08
N PRO A 383 16.29 25.82 18.40
CA PRO A 383 16.00 24.90 19.49
C PRO A 383 14.49 24.66 19.67
N THR A 384 14.13 23.49 20.20
CA THR A 384 12.70 23.11 20.35
C THR A 384 12.00 24.01 21.36
N PRO A 385 10.74 24.40 21.12
CA PRO A 385 9.94 25.06 22.17
C PRO A 385 9.69 24.10 23.34
N SER A 386 9.35 24.67 24.49
CA SER A 386 8.93 23.87 25.64
C SER A 386 7.50 23.35 25.46
N MET A 387 7.15 22.26 26.14
CA MET A 387 5.77 21.77 26.19
C MET A 387 4.80 22.83 26.74
N GLU A 388 5.27 23.67 27.66
CA GLU A 388 4.47 24.77 28.22
C GLU A 388 4.19 25.83 27.15
N ASP A 389 5.18 26.23 26.35
CA ASP A 389 4.99 27.21 25.27
C ASP A 389 4.00 26.71 24.23
N MET A 390 4.14 25.45 23.79
CA MET A 390 3.20 24.83 22.85
C MET A 390 1.78 24.76 23.44
N GLN A 391 1.65 24.41 24.72
CA GLN A 391 0.36 24.41 25.40
C GLN A 391 -0.25 25.82 25.50
N GLN A 392 0.54 26.85 25.74
CA GLN A 392 0.06 28.23 25.75
C GLN A 392 -0.40 28.69 24.37
N GLN A 393 0.33 28.34 23.30
CA GLN A 393 -0.08 28.63 21.91
C GLN A 393 -1.43 27.97 21.59
N PHE A 394 -1.56 26.67 21.90
CA PHE A 394 -2.81 25.93 21.74
C PHE A 394 -3.98 26.61 22.45
N LEU A 395 -3.81 26.97 23.73
CA LEU A 395 -4.86 27.59 24.53
C LEU A 395 -5.18 29.01 24.07
N ALA A 396 -4.21 29.74 23.52
CA ALA A 396 -4.37 31.10 23.00
C ALA A 396 -5.07 31.15 21.64
N SER A 397 -5.17 30.03 20.92
CA SER A 397 -5.90 29.95 19.66
C SER A 397 -7.40 29.65 19.87
N PRO A 398 -8.32 30.30 19.12
CA PRO A 398 -9.74 29.93 19.12
C PRO A 398 -10.00 28.47 18.69
N MET A 399 -9.19 27.97 17.74
CA MET A 399 -9.27 26.63 17.15
C MET A 399 -7.85 26.13 16.88
N ALA A 400 -7.50 24.97 17.43
CA ALA A 400 -6.12 24.51 17.55
C ALA A 400 -6.01 23.01 17.30
N LEU A 401 -4.82 22.55 16.90
CA LEU A 401 -4.52 21.16 16.58
C LEU A 401 -3.34 20.58 17.38
N ASN A 402 -2.31 21.39 17.69
CA ASN A 402 -1.03 20.81 18.12
C ASN A 402 -1.14 20.03 19.44
N ASP A 403 -0.34 18.96 19.49
CA ASP A 403 -0.15 18.16 20.68
C ASP A 403 1.19 18.54 21.36
N PRO A 404 1.17 19.11 22.58
CA PRO A 404 2.38 19.43 23.32
C PRO A 404 3.32 18.23 23.55
N ASP A 405 2.79 17.00 23.58
CA ASP A 405 3.59 15.79 23.81
C ASP A 405 4.57 15.49 22.66
N LYS A 406 4.38 16.13 21.48
CA LYS A 406 5.28 16.04 20.33
C LYS A 406 6.70 16.57 20.64
N VAL A 407 6.89 17.40 21.67
CA VAL A 407 8.24 17.81 22.12
C VAL A 407 9.04 16.59 22.57
N GLY A 408 8.43 15.68 23.35
CA GLY A 408 9.07 14.45 23.79
C GLY A 408 9.44 13.55 22.61
N SER A 409 8.53 13.41 21.64
CA SER A 409 8.79 12.68 20.39
C SER A 409 9.96 13.28 19.62
N TYR A 410 10.00 14.61 19.43
CA TYR A 410 11.14 15.29 18.81
C TYR A 410 12.45 14.98 19.55
N CYS A 411 12.46 15.09 20.87
CA CYS A 411 13.67 14.83 21.67
C CYS A 411 14.17 13.39 21.52
N LEU A 412 13.26 12.41 21.47
CA LEU A 412 13.59 11.00 21.26
C LEU A 412 14.09 10.72 19.85
N PHE A 413 13.43 11.27 18.82
CA PHE A 413 13.82 11.09 17.42
C PHE A 413 15.18 11.73 17.11
N THR A 414 15.47 12.89 17.71
CA THR A 414 16.64 13.69 17.31
C THR A 414 17.85 13.49 18.23
N GLY A 415 17.64 13.05 19.47
CA GLY A 415 18.68 13.11 20.51
C GLY A 415 19.16 14.54 20.78
N SER A 416 18.33 15.55 20.50
CA SER A 416 18.72 16.97 20.60
C SER A 416 19.23 17.33 22.00
N ASN A 417 20.23 18.21 22.04
CA ASN A 417 20.81 18.75 23.27
C ASN A 417 20.10 20.03 23.75
N SER A 418 18.93 20.36 23.20
CA SER A 418 18.11 21.48 23.66
C SER A 418 17.78 21.30 25.16
N SER A 419 17.68 22.40 25.91
CA SER A 419 17.42 22.35 27.36
C SER A 419 16.13 21.61 27.70
N GLU A 420 15.14 21.77 26.83
CA GLU A 420 13.81 21.18 26.92
C GLU A 420 13.88 19.65 26.77
N CYS A 421 14.90 19.13 26.08
CA CYS A 421 15.10 17.69 25.89
C CYS A 421 15.80 16.98 27.05
N ALA A 422 16.27 17.72 28.07
CA ALA A 422 16.97 17.16 29.23
C ALA A 422 16.28 15.93 29.86
N PRO A 423 14.94 15.83 29.98
CA PRO A 423 14.28 14.65 30.53
C PRO A 423 14.45 13.35 29.72
N TRP A 424 14.83 13.44 28.44
CA TRP A 424 14.92 12.29 27.51
C TRP A 424 16.35 11.89 27.15
N VAL A 425 17.37 12.62 27.63
CA VAL A 425 18.79 12.43 27.25
C VAL A 425 19.36 11.06 27.66
N ASP A 426 18.88 10.48 28.78
CA ASP A 426 19.43 9.24 29.35
C ASP A 426 18.86 7.95 28.72
N MET A 427 17.98 8.05 27.71
CA MET A 427 17.30 6.88 27.15
C MET A 427 18.15 6.07 26.14
N ASN A 428 19.34 6.56 25.77
CA ASN A 428 20.31 5.90 24.89
C ASN A 428 19.69 5.30 23.60
N VAL A 429 18.71 6.01 23.03
CA VAL A 429 18.04 5.65 21.78
C VAL A 429 18.82 6.26 20.60
N PRO A 430 19.16 5.49 19.55
CA PRO A 430 19.73 6.04 18.33
C PRO A 430 18.80 7.10 17.70
N PRO A 431 19.32 8.24 17.21
CA PRO A 431 18.50 9.22 16.52
C PRO A 431 17.87 8.63 15.26
N TRP A 432 16.57 8.87 15.08
CA TRP A 432 15.79 8.54 13.90
C TRP A 432 15.52 9.81 13.08
N THR A 433 16.60 10.40 12.55
CA THR A 433 16.56 11.61 11.70
C THR A 433 17.56 11.49 10.56
N TYR A 434 17.38 12.28 9.51
CA TYR A 434 18.33 12.38 8.41
C TYR A 434 18.83 13.82 8.28
N THR A 435 20.00 13.99 7.66
CA THR A 435 20.52 15.32 7.33
C THR A 435 19.79 15.84 6.09
N PRO A 436 19.13 17.01 6.15
CA PRO A 436 18.45 17.58 4.99
C PRO A 436 19.41 17.81 3.81
N ASP A 437 18.88 17.78 2.59
CA ASP A 437 19.68 17.95 1.39
C ASP A 437 20.19 19.39 1.21
N LYS A 438 20.99 19.62 0.16
CA LYS A 438 21.58 20.94 -0.12
C LYS A 438 20.55 21.98 -0.59
N TYR A 439 19.32 21.60 -0.90
CA TYR A 439 18.22 22.46 -1.36
C TYR A 439 17.26 22.84 -0.22
N PHE A 440 17.29 22.12 0.90
CA PHE A 440 16.62 22.51 2.13
C PHE A 440 16.84 23.97 2.49
N ASN A 441 15.79 24.66 2.93
CA ASN A 441 15.80 26.07 3.31
C ASN A 441 16.24 27.01 2.15
N LYS A 442 15.95 26.65 0.90
CA LYS A 442 16.27 27.48 -0.27
C LYS A 442 15.10 27.55 -1.23
N SER A 443 14.70 28.77 -1.55
CA SER A 443 13.72 28.98 -2.61
C SER A 443 14.33 28.69 -3.98
N ALA A 444 13.61 27.94 -4.81
CA ALA A 444 14.01 27.68 -6.17
C ALA A 444 13.92 28.94 -7.05
N ALA A 445 14.79 29.01 -8.06
CA ALA A 445 14.60 29.95 -9.16
C ALA A 445 13.70 29.29 -10.22
N ILE A 446 12.84 30.06 -10.86
CA ILE A 446 12.01 29.57 -11.95
C ILE A 446 12.91 29.27 -13.15
N PRO A 447 12.92 28.02 -13.67
CA PRO A 447 13.70 27.68 -14.85
C PRO A 447 13.28 28.51 -16.07
N ILE A 448 14.23 28.76 -16.98
CA ILE A 448 13.96 29.55 -18.19
C ILE A 448 12.90 28.85 -19.04
N GLY A 449 11.88 29.59 -19.46
CA GLY A 449 10.80 29.07 -20.32
C GLY A 449 9.74 28.25 -19.57
N VAL A 450 9.81 28.19 -18.24
CA VAL A 450 8.85 27.50 -17.38
C VAL A 450 8.03 28.51 -16.58
N SER A 451 6.77 28.20 -16.31
CA SER A 451 5.83 29.04 -15.55
C SER A 451 5.42 28.40 -14.23
N VAL A 452 5.15 29.21 -13.20
CA VAL A 452 4.63 28.73 -11.90
C VAL A 452 3.25 29.31 -11.60
N LEU A 453 2.26 28.45 -11.41
CA LEU A 453 0.95 28.80 -10.88
C LEU A 453 0.89 28.45 -9.39
N GLY A 454 0.58 29.42 -8.53
CA GLY A 454 0.31 29.20 -7.12
C GLY A 454 -1.16 29.37 -6.81
N LEU A 455 -1.73 28.50 -5.99
CA LEU A 455 -3.09 28.59 -5.45
C LEU A 455 -3.02 28.64 -3.91
N THR A 456 -3.77 29.53 -3.28
CA THR A 456 -3.84 29.59 -1.81
C THR A 456 -5.23 30.03 -1.32
N GLY A 457 -5.68 29.45 -0.20
CA GLY A 457 -6.89 29.83 0.50
C GLY A 457 -6.62 30.78 1.66
N ASN A 458 -7.38 31.88 1.76
CA ASN A 458 -7.26 32.80 2.90
C ASN A 458 -7.87 32.25 4.20
N LEU A 459 -8.61 31.14 4.12
CA LEU A 459 -9.14 30.40 5.26
C LEU A 459 -8.60 28.96 5.31
N ASP A 460 -7.36 28.78 4.86
CA ASP A 460 -6.58 27.54 5.01
C ASP A 460 -5.81 27.58 6.34
N PRO A 461 -6.21 26.79 7.35
CA PRO A 461 -5.53 26.77 8.65
C PRO A 461 -4.27 25.89 8.67
N VAL A 462 -3.98 25.16 7.58
CA VAL A 462 -2.85 24.23 7.47
C VAL A 462 -1.67 24.90 6.80
N THR A 463 -1.90 25.50 5.62
CA THR A 463 -0.89 26.19 4.82
C THR A 463 -1.33 27.63 4.57
N THR A 464 -1.07 28.49 5.55
CA THR A 464 -1.67 29.82 5.59
C THR A 464 -1.21 30.71 4.43
N SER A 465 -2.13 31.53 3.93
CA SER A 465 -1.85 32.45 2.81
C SER A 465 -0.69 33.42 3.06
N LYS A 466 -0.39 33.77 4.33
CA LYS A 466 0.77 34.61 4.68
C LYS A 466 2.10 33.96 4.25
N HIS A 467 2.25 32.65 4.46
CA HIS A 467 3.44 31.92 4.07
C HIS A 467 3.49 31.71 2.56
N ALA A 468 2.35 31.38 1.94
CA ALA A 468 2.24 31.27 0.49
C ALA A 468 2.68 32.57 -0.23
N ARG A 469 2.15 33.74 0.19
CA ARG A 469 2.55 35.05 -0.37
C ARG A 469 4.04 35.32 -0.20
N ARG A 470 4.59 35.07 1.00
CA ARG A 470 6.03 35.24 1.25
C ARG A 470 6.85 34.34 0.32
N HIS A 471 6.53 33.06 0.30
CA HIS A 471 7.21 32.06 -0.50
C HIS A 471 7.24 32.47 -1.98
N PHE A 472 6.05 32.81 -2.51
CA PHE A 472 5.91 33.25 -3.88
C PHE A 472 6.69 34.54 -4.17
N ASN A 473 6.75 35.49 -3.23
CA ASN A 473 7.56 36.71 -3.39
C ASN A 473 9.06 36.43 -3.41
N ASN A 474 9.53 35.47 -2.61
CA ASN A 474 10.95 35.11 -2.50
C ASN A 474 11.46 34.30 -3.71
N MET A 475 10.57 33.58 -4.40
CA MET A 475 10.91 32.81 -5.60
C MET A 475 11.49 33.71 -6.70
N LYS A 476 12.66 33.36 -7.24
CA LYS A 476 13.33 34.20 -8.26
C LYS A 476 12.79 33.92 -9.65
N GLY A 477 12.29 34.96 -10.32
CA GLY A 477 11.73 34.89 -11.67
C GLY A 477 10.32 35.47 -11.71
N ASP A 478 9.97 36.08 -12.84
CA ASP A 478 8.71 36.83 -13.00
C ASP A 478 7.60 36.01 -13.67
N ASN A 479 7.92 34.84 -14.24
CA ASN A 479 6.94 33.98 -14.92
C ASN A 479 6.13 33.14 -13.92
N LYS A 480 5.45 33.82 -13.01
CA LYS A 480 4.67 33.21 -11.93
C LYS A 480 3.39 34.01 -11.65
N LYS A 481 2.35 33.32 -11.18
CA LYS A 481 1.08 33.95 -10.77
C LYS A 481 0.51 33.25 -9.55
N LEU A 482 0.23 34.02 -8.50
CA LEU A 482 -0.47 33.55 -7.31
C LEU A 482 -1.95 33.91 -7.43
N VAL A 483 -2.83 32.91 -7.33
CA VAL A 483 -4.28 33.07 -7.30
C VAL A 483 -4.76 32.80 -5.88
N GLU A 484 -5.34 33.84 -5.26
CA GLU A 484 -5.79 33.79 -3.88
C GLU A 484 -7.30 33.67 -3.79
N PHE A 485 -7.79 32.66 -3.06
CA PHE A 485 -9.20 32.42 -2.85
C PHE A 485 -9.64 32.94 -1.48
N PRO A 486 -10.56 33.92 -1.41
CA PRO A 486 -10.89 34.62 -0.17
C PRO A 486 -11.43 33.72 0.95
N VAL A 487 -12.07 32.60 0.62
CA VAL A 487 -12.77 31.74 1.58
C VAL A 487 -12.43 30.25 1.42
N ALA A 488 -11.46 29.91 0.57
CA ALA A 488 -11.06 28.51 0.38
C ALA A 488 -10.37 27.94 1.62
N ALA A 489 -10.53 26.63 1.79
CA ALA A 489 -9.82 25.83 2.77
C ALA A 489 -8.52 25.25 2.20
N HIS A 490 -7.88 24.37 2.97
CA HIS A 490 -6.75 23.57 2.53
C HIS A 490 -7.12 22.68 1.33
N GLY A 491 -6.24 22.59 0.33
CA GLY A 491 -6.53 21.93 -0.94
C GLY A 491 -7.55 22.72 -1.75
N VAL A 492 -7.10 23.81 -2.38
CA VAL A 492 -7.96 24.78 -3.06
C VAL A 492 -8.74 24.14 -4.21
N ILE A 493 -8.14 23.18 -4.92
CA ILE A 493 -8.81 22.49 -6.03
C ILE A 493 -10.07 21.72 -5.60
N GLY A 494 -10.18 21.35 -4.33
CA GLY A 494 -11.34 20.65 -3.75
C GLY A 494 -12.21 21.50 -2.84
N ASN A 495 -11.83 22.75 -2.54
CA ASN A 495 -12.49 23.59 -1.53
C ASN A 495 -12.96 24.96 -2.04
N THR A 496 -13.26 25.05 -3.35
CA THR A 496 -13.74 26.26 -4.03
C THR A 496 -15.02 26.04 -4.87
N PRO A 497 -16.16 25.63 -4.26
CA PRO A 497 -17.39 25.35 -5.00
C PRO A 497 -17.96 26.61 -5.67
N LEU A 498 -18.69 26.44 -6.76
CA LEU A 498 -19.32 27.52 -7.54
C LEU A 498 -20.77 27.79 -7.09
N SER A 499 -21.23 29.02 -7.24
CA SER A 499 -22.56 29.47 -6.80
C SER A 499 -23.71 29.10 -7.73
N ASP A 500 -23.43 28.86 -9.01
CA ASP A 500 -24.41 28.45 -10.01
C ASP A 500 -24.67 26.93 -10.02
N ASN A 501 -23.80 26.16 -9.38
CA ASN A 501 -23.95 24.73 -9.20
C ASN A 501 -23.22 24.29 -7.91
N HIS A 502 -23.95 23.79 -6.90
CA HIS A 502 -23.37 23.26 -5.65
C HIS A 502 -22.52 21.99 -5.85
N THR A 503 -22.12 21.68 -7.09
CA THR A 503 -21.40 20.46 -7.46
C THR A 503 -20.27 20.77 -8.43
N ASP A 504 -19.34 19.82 -8.53
CA ASP A 504 -18.15 19.84 -9.39
C ASP A 504 -18.38 20.37 -10.82
N PRO A 505 -17.36 21.00 -11.43
CA PRO A 505 -16.00 21.21 -10.91
C PRO A 505 -15.87 22.47 -10.04
N HIS A 506 -14.93 22.42 -9.08
CA HIS A 506 -14.55 23.56 -8.24
C HIS A 506 -13.68 24.57 -9.03
N CYS A 507 -13.74 25.86 -8.67
CA CYS A 507 -13.01 26.90 -9.40
C CYS A 507 -11.48 26.71 -9.36
N GLY A 508 -10.93 26.26 -8.24
CA GLY A 508 -9.49 25.95 -8.14
C GLY A 508 -9.06 24.91 -9.18
N LEU A 509 -9.86 23.85 -9.37
CA LEU A 509 -9.63 22.84 -10.38
C LEU A 509 -9.74 23.41 -11.81
N LEU A 510 -10.72 24.27 -12.06
CA LEU A 510 -10.88 24.98 -13.33
C LEU A 510 -9.68 25.88 -13.65
N VAL A 511 -9.15 26.61 -12.66
CA VAL A 511 -7.95 27.44 -12.82
C VAL A 511 -6.73 26.58 -13.21
N VAL A 512 -6.57 25.40 -12.60
CA VAL A 512 -5.52 24.44 -13.01
C VAL A 512 -5.75 23.94 -14.44
N ALA A 513 -6.98 23.58 -14.80
CA ALA A 513 -7.31 23.12 -16.14
C ALA A 513 -7.03 24.21 -17.20
N ASP A 514 -7.42 25.47 -16.94
CA ASP A 514 -7.16 26.62 -17.81
C ASP A 514 -5.66 26.89 -17.98
N PHE A 515 -4.86 26.75 -16.92
CA PHE A 515 -3.40 26.86 -16.99
C PHE A 515 -2.78 25.80 -17.92
N LEU A 516 -3.24 24.56 -17.80
CA LEU A 516 -2.77 23.43 -18.61
C LEU A 516 -3.21 23.56 -20.07
N LEU A 517 -4.47 23.92 -20.33
CA LEU A 517 -4.98 24.18 -21.69
C LEU A 517 -4.27 25.36 -22.36
N ALA A 518 -3.85 26.36 -21.58
CA ALA A 518 -3.01 27.46 -22.04
C ALA A 518 -1.52 27.08 -22.22
N ASN A 519 -1.16 25.79 -22.07
CA ASN A 519 0.21 25.27 -22.10
C ASN A 519 1.17 26.05 -21.17
N GLY A 520 0.69 26.50 -20.01
CA GLY A 520 1.48 27.27 -19.05
C GLY A 520 1.45 28.79 -19.24
N ALA A 521 0.73 29.31 -20.23
CA ALA A 521 0.64 30.76 -20.47
C ALA A 521 -0.26 31.45 -19.41
N LEU A 522 0.36 32.00 -18.37
CA LEU A 522 -0.31 32.62 -17.21
C LEU A 522 -1.24 33.81 -17.55
N ASP A 523 -0.94 34.53 -18.62
CA ASP A 523 -1.73 35.68 -19.10
C ASP A 523 -2.94 35.26 -19.95
N ALA A 524 -2.95 34.03 -20.47
CA ALA A 524 -4.03 33.49 -21.29
C ALA A 524 -5.09 32.73 -20.46
N MET A 525 -4.85 32.53 -19.15
CA MET A 525 -5.77 31.80 -18.27
C MET A 525 -7.09 32.54 -18.08
N ASN A 526 -8.19 31.79 -18.14
CA ASN A 526 -9.51 32.29 -17.79
C ASN A 526 -9.74 32.19 -16.28
N LEU A 527 -9.94 33.32 -15.61
CA LEU A 527 -10.19 33.37 -14.16
C LEU A 527 -11.64 33.76 -13.83
N THR A 528 -12.56 33.74 -14.79
CA THR A 528 -13.97 34.15 -14.59
C THR A 528 -14.73 33.27 -13.59
N CYS A 529 -14.26 32.05 -13.30
CA CYS A 529 -14.86 31.23 -12.24
C CYS A 529 -14.70 31.86 -10.86
N MET A 530 -13.70 32.72 -10.65
CA MET A 530 -13.43 33.38 -9.36
C MET A 530 -14.62 34.24 -8.91
N ASP A 531 -15.30 34.90 -9.85
CA ASP A 531 -16.48 35.73 -9.58
C ASP A 531 -17.69 34.91 -9.11
N LYS A 532 -17.64 33.59 -9.31
CA LYS A 532 -18.71 32.64 -8.99
C LYS A 532 -18.40 31.76 -7.78
N VAL A 533 -17.21 31.84 -7.19
CA VAL A 533 -16.87 31.07 -5.99
C VAL A 533 -17.87 31.39 -4.88
N GLN A 534 -18.44 30.36 -4.26
CA GLN A 534 -19.44 30.54 -3.22
C GLN A 534 -18.86 31.34 -2.05
N PRO A 535 -19.52 32.44 -1.63
CA PRO A 535 -19.10 33.18 -0.46
C PRO A 535 -19.32 32.36 0.81
N LEU A 536 -18.55 32.65 1.86
CA LEU A 536 -18.82 32.10 3.19
C LEU A 536 -20.17 32.62 3.68
N ASN A 537 -21.13 31.71 3.84
CA ASN A 537 -22.46 31.99 4.37
C ASN A 537 -22.73 31.10 5.59
N PHE A 538 -23.33 31.68 6.63
CA PHE A 538 -23.70 31.01 7.88
C PHE A 538 -25.16 30.60 7.95
N ASP A 539 -25.98 30.96 6.96
CA ASP A 539 -27.30 30.38 6.77
C ASP A 539 -27.15 28.95 6.22
N ILE A 540 -27.38 27.96 7.08
CA ILE A 540 -27.16 26.54 6.79
C ILE A 540 -28.48 25.93 6.33
N PRO A 541 -28.58 25.43 5.08
CA PRO A 541 -29.77 24.73 4.63
C PRO A 541 -30.05 23.47 5.45
N ASP A 542 -31.32 23.19 5.75
CA ASP A 542 -31.74 21.99 6.49
C ASP A 542 -31.22 20.70 5.85
N ALA A 543 -31.22 20.63 4.51
CA ALA A 543 -30.68 19.48 3.78
C ALA A 543 -29.19 19.26 4.06
N LEU A 544 -28.39 20.33 4.18
CA LEU A 544 -26.96 20.26 4.49
C LEU A 544 -26.73 19.87 5.96
N ALA A 545 -27.56 20.38 6.87
CA ALA A 545 -27.51 20.01 8.28
C ALA A 545 -27.84 18.53 8.51
N LEU A 546 -28.82 18.01 7.77
CA LEU A 546 -29.14 16.59 7.75
C LEU A 546 -28.00 15.77 7.14
N GLU A 547 -27.46 16.19 6.00
CA GLU A 547 -26.39 15.48 5.28
C GLU A 547 -25.11 15.32 6.11
N LEU A 548 -24.61 16.40 6.70
CA LEU A 548 -23.31 16.40 7.37
C LEU A 548 -23.38 15.93 8.82
N PHE A 549 -24.50 16.19 9.51
CA PHE A 549 -24.60 15.99 10.96
C PHE A 549 -25.88 15.29 11.43
N ASP A 550 -26.70 14.75 10.51
CA ASP A 550 -27.93 14.02 10.82
C ASP A 550 -28.98 14.86 11.59
N LEU A 551 -29.00 16.17 11.33
CA LEU A 551 -29.90 17.12 11.99
C LEU A 551 -31.18 17.39 11.18
N ASP A 552 -32.30 16.82 11.62
CA ASP A 552 -33.63 17.07 11.06
C ASP A 552 -34.28 18.30 11.70
N GLY A 553 -34.75 19.26 10.88
CA GLY A 553 -35.33 20.52 11.33
C GLY A 553 -34.34 21.66 11.56
N GLY A 554 -33.17 21.60 10.91
CA GLY A 554 -32.21 22.71 10.81
C GLY A 554 -31.06 22.68 11.81
N ALA A 555 -29.99 23.45 11.53
CA ALA A 555 -28.73 23.34 12.26
C ALA A 555 -28.84 23.73 13.75
N MET A 556 -29.61 24.78 14.10
CA MET A 556 -29.72 25.28 15.48
C MET A 556 -30.82 24.59 16.31
N ASP A 557 -31.97 24.27 15.72
CA ASP A 557 -33.13 23.73 16.45
C ASP A 557 -33.51 22.30 16.06
N GLY A 558 -32.80 21.72 15.10
CA GLY A 558 -32.99 20.35 14.65
C GLY A 558 -32.57 19.29 15.67
N LYS A 559 -33.03 18.06 15.44
CA LYS A 559 -32.83 16.87 16.27
C LYS A 559 -32.06 15.81 15.48
N MET A 560 -31.37 14.92 16.18
CA MET A 560 -30.80 13.72 15.55
C MET A 560 -31.92 12.89 14.92
N GLN A 561 -31.83 12.62 13.62
CA GLN A 561 -32.77 11.73 12.94
C GLN A 561 -32.58 10.28 13.42
N THR A 562 -31.31 9.89 13.63
CA THR A 562 -30.92 8.55 14.07
C THR A 562 -30.40 8.61 15.52
N PRO A 563 -31.10 8.01 16.51
CA PRO A 563 -30.63 7.97 17.89
C PRO A 563 -29.30 7.20 17.98
N ALA A 564 -28.34 7.73 18.73
CA ALA A 564 -27.04 7.07 18.93
C ALA A 564 -27.23 5.64 19.49
N GLN A 565 -26.80 4.63 18.76
CA GLN A 565 -26.72 3.26 19.25
C GLN A 565 -25.52 3.13 20.19
N GLY A 566 -25.79 2.92 21.47
CA GLY A 566 -24.82 2.38 22.44
C GLY A 566 -23.58 3.25 22.69
N ALA A 567 -23.74 4.46 23.22
CA ALA A 567 -22.64 5.28 23.74
C ALA A 567 -22.04 4.75 25.07
N LYS A 568 -21.96 3.42 25.26
CA LYS A 568 -21.45 2.80 26.50
C LYS A 568 -19.99 2.35 26.41
N ASP A 569 -19.42 2.24 25.20
CA ASP A 569 -18.07 1.71 24.99
C ASP A 569 -17.12 2.74 24.36
N TYR A 570 -17.18 4.00 24.82
CA TYR A 570 -16.25 5.03 24.39
C TYR A 570 -14.92 4.87 25.16
N LYS A 571 -13.89 4.30 24.51
CA LYS A 571 -12.49 4.60 24.83
C LYS A 571 -12.01 5.63 23.79
N SER A 572 -11.58 6.78 24.28
CA SER A 572 -11.01 7.83 23.44
C SER A 572 -9.64 7.39 22.92
N ASN A 573 -9.38 7.48 21.61
CA ASN A 573 -8.04 7.31 21.03
C ASN A 573 -7.06 8.46 21.35
N TYR A 574 -7.47 9.44 22.16
CA TYR A 574 -6.56 10.37 22.82
C TYR A 574 -6.33 9.89 24.25
N THR A 575 -5.46 8.91 24.41
CA THR A 575 -4.88 8.60 25.72
C THR A 575 -3.89 9.70 26.06
N TYR A 576 -4.33 10.71 26.82
CA TYR A 576 -3.43 11.31 27.80
C TYR A 576 -3.15 10.20 28.83
N SER A 577 -2.14 9.37 28.58
CA SER A 577 -1.76 8.26 29.44
C SER A 577 -1.26 8.80 30.79
N HIS A 578 -2.20 9.03 31.70
CA HIS A 578 -1.87 9.14 33.13
C HIS A 578 -1.79 7.73 33.71
N GLU A 579 -0.90 6.91 33.16
CA GLU A 579 -0.69 5.51 33.58
C GLU A 579 -0.11 5.46 34.99
N VAL A 580 -0.66 4.59 35.83
CA VAL A 580 -0.11 4.30 37.16
C VAL A 580 0.26 2.84 37.20
N LEU A 581 1.55 2.54 37.15
CA LEU A 581 2.04 1.19 36.89
C LEU A 581 2.57 0.50 38.15
N ASP A 582 2.16 -0.74 38.36
CA ASP A 582 2.77 -1.66 39.33
C ASP A 582 2.93 -3.08 38.75
N VAL A 583 4.01 -3.75 39.14
CA VAL A 583 4.27 -5.16 38.82
C VAL A 583 3.94 -6.05 40.01
N ARG A 584 3.16 -7.11 39.77
CA ARG A 584 3.00 -8.25 40.68
C ARG A 584 3.91 -9.40 40.26
N LEU A 585 4.63 -9.95 41.22
CA LEU A 585 5.57 -11.05 41.02
C LEU A 585 5.07 -12.26 41.82
N THR A 586 4.86 -13.39 41.17
CA THR A 586 4.42 -14.64 41.80
C THR A 586 5.42 -15.76 41.55
N CYS A 587 5.81 -16.49 42.60
CA CYS A 587 6.69 -17.66 42.54
C CYS A 587 6.06 -18.80 43.35
N GLY A 588 5.58 -19.86 42.68
CA GLY A 588 4.78 -20.90 43.33
C GLY A 588 3.50 -20.33 43.97
N THR A 589 3.35 -20.45 45.30
CA THR A 589 2.23 -19.86 46.06
C THR A 589 2.53 -18.49 46.68
N GLU A 590 3.78 -18.01 46.59
CA GLU A 590 4.19 -16.73 47.15
C GLU A 590 3.99 -15.60 46.12
N THR A 591 3.51 -14.42 46.55
CA THR A 591 3.30 -13.26 45.67
C THR A 591 3.80 -11.99 46.34
N ALA A 592 4.50 -11.14 45.58
CA ALA A 592 4.96 -9.82 45.97
C ALA A 592 4.45 -8.75 44.99
N LYS A 593 4.42 -7.48 45.43
CA LYS A 593 3.99 -6.32 44.63
C LYS A 593 5.03 -5.19 44.77
N THR A 594 5.33 -4.53 43.67
CA THR A 594 6.15 -3.30 43.62
C THR A 594 5.37 -2.04 44.07
N LYS A 595 6.08 -0.94 44.29
CA LYS A 595 5.47 0.38 44.47
C LYS A 595 4.85 0.88 43.17
N GLU A 596 3.81 1.69 43.29
CA GLU A 596 3.15 2.31 42.15
C GLU A 596 3.99 3.48 41.61
N VAL A 597 4.22 3.48 40.29
CA VAL A 597 4.87 4.58 39.57
C VAL A 597 3.82 5.30 38.73
N LYS A 598 3.61 6.58 39.01
CA LYS A 598 2.56 7.38 38.37
C LYS A 598 3.11 8.18 37.20
N LYS A 599 2.31 8.36 36.15
CA LYS A 599 2.57 9.21 34.98
C LYS A 599 3.87 8.84 34.26
N SER A 600 4.09 7.54 34.05
CA SER A 600 5.26 7.05 33.29
C SER A 600 4.87 5.84 32.47
N LEU A 601 5.14 5.89 31.17
CA LEU A 601 5.05 4.76 30.24
C LEU A 601 6.27 3.82 30.35
N ASN A 602 7.33 4.24 31.05
CA ASN A 602 8.58 3.50 31.25
C ASN A 602 8.96 3.47 32.74
N PRO A 603 8.17 2.82 33.59
CA PRO A 603 8.39 2.77 35.03
C PRO A 603 9.67 2.00 35.39
N GLN A 604 10.45 2.52 36.35
CA GLN A 604 11.58 1.82 36.96
C GLN A 604 11.36 1.70 38.46
N TRP A 605 11.36 0.48 38.98
CA TRP A 605 11.05 0.22 40.40
C TRP A 605 12.30 0.03 41.27
N HIS A 606 13.36 -0.61 40.75
CA HIS A 606 14.61 -0.89 41.49
C HIS A 606 14.37 -1.57 42.86
N GLU A 607 13.48 -2.55 42.91
CA GLU A 607 13.10 -3.27 44.15
C GLU A 607 13.59 -4.73 44.14
N GLU A 608 13.99 -5.24 45.31
CA GLU A 608 14.43 -6.64 45.52
C GLU A 608 13.36 -7.42 46.27
N PHE A 609 12.99 -8.61 45.75
CA PHE A 609 12.07 -9.54 46.39
C PHE A 609 12.74 -10.90 46.57
N ARG A 610 12.43 -11.59 47.67
CA ARG A 610 12.96 -12.93 48.00
C ARG A 610 11.82 -13.92 48.13
N PHE A 611 11.94 -15.06 47.46
CA PHE A 611 10.94 -16.13 47.42
C PHE A 611 11.55 -17.46 47.87
N GLY A 612 10.76 -18.32 48.50
CA GLY A 612 11.21 -19.66 48.93
C GLY A 612 11.72 -19.75 50.37
N GLU A 613 11.45 -18.75 51.22
CA GLU A 613 11.74 -18.84 52.67
C GLU A 613 10.68 -19.68 53.41
N ALA A 614 9.45 -19.79 52.90
CA ALA A 614 8.37 -20.56 53.54
C ALA A 614 8.05 -21.90 52.85
N VAL A 615 8.44 -22.09 51.59
CA VAL A 615 8.19 -23.30 50.78
C VAL A 615 9.44 -23.69 50.01
N LEU A 616 9.84 -24.97 50.06
CA LEU A 616 10.93 -25.51 49.23
C LEU A 616 10.50 -25.48 47.76
N LEU A 617 11.11 -24.60 46.97
CA LEU A 617 10.87 -24.49 45.54
C LEU A 617 11.68 -25.56 44.78
N ASP A 618 10.99 -26.37 43.99
CA ASP A 618 11.63 -27.24 43.01
C ASP A 618 11.97 -26.41 41.76
N VAL A 619 13.26 -26.11 41.59
CA VAL A 619 13.79 -25.23 40.54
C VAL A 619 13.52 -25.80 39.13
N SER A 620 13.30 -27.10 38.99
CA SER A 620 12.97 -27.75 37.70
C SER A 620 11.52 -27.50 37.24
N THR A 621 10.64 -27.07 38.14
CA THR A 621 9.21 -26.84 37.85
C THR A 621 8.72 -25.45 38.24
N ALA A 622 9.48 -24.72 39.03
CA ALA A 622 9.13 -23.39 39.49
C ALA A 622 9.38 -22.31 38.41
N SER A 623 8.48 -21.33 38.35
CA SER A 623 8.58 -20.17 37.48
C SER A 623 8.24 -18.89 38.24
N LEU A 624 8.83 -17.79 37.81
CA LEU A 624 8.47 -16.43 38.21
C LEU A 624 7.49 -15.87 37.20
N HIS A 625 6.28 -15.56 37.66
CA HIS A 625 5.26 -14.92 36.86
C HIS A 625 5.19 -13.44 37.22
N PHE A 626 5.46 -12.58 36.25
CA PHE A 626 5.36 -11.12 36.37
C PHE A 626 4.12 -10.65 35.64
N ARG A 627 3.36 -9.78 36.29
CA ARG A 627 2.16 -9.17 35.72
C ARG A 627 2.22 -7.68 35.92
N VAL A 628 2.25 -6.94 34.81
CA VAL A 628 2.24 -5.47 34.83
C VAL A 628 0.80 -5.01 34.79
N LYS A 629 0.44 -4.16 35.74
CA LYS A 629 -0.91 -3.64 35.90
C LYS A 629 -0.90 -2.14 35.71
N ASP A 630 -1.90 -1.67 34.97
CA ASP A 630 -2.32 -0.27 35.03
C ASP A 630 -3.36 -0.10 36.13
N HIS A 631 -2.93 0.57 37.19
CA HIS A 631 -3.70 0.83 38.38
C HIS A 631 -4.54 2.09 38.19
N ASN A 632 -5.65 1.94 37.46
CA ASN A 632 -6.65 2.98 37.33
C ASN A 632 -7.18 3.41 38.71
N VAL A 633 -7.27 4.73 38.93
CA VAL A 633 -7.75 5.29 40.21
C VAL A 633 -9.21 4.89 40.50
N LEU A 634 -10.01 4.59 39.46
CA LEU A 634 -11.35 4.04 39.58
C LEU A 634 -11.62 3.00 38.48
N GLY A 635 -11.61 1.72 38.86
CA GLY A 635 -11.83 0.54 38.00
C GLY A 635 -10.97 -0.65 38.45
N PRO A 636 -11.28 -1.91 38.09
CA PRO A 636 -10.36 -3.01 38.34
C PRO A 636 -9.07 -2.77 37.55
N ALA A 637 -7.91 -3.00 38.19
CA ALA A 637 -6.61 -2.83 37.54
C ALA A 637 -6.54 -3.67 36.24
N GLU A 638 -6.21 -3.01 35.12
CA GLU A 638 -6.15 -3.64 33.79
C GLU A 638 -4.76 -4.27 33.62
N ASP A 639 -4.69 -5.53 33.19
CA ASP A 639 -3.42 -6.23 32.98
C ASP A 639 -2.82 -5.73 31.66
N LEU A 640 -1.74 -4.95 31.73
CA LEU A 640 -1.04 -4.42 30.54
C LEU A 640 -0.24 -5.50 29.83
N GLY A 641 0.13 -6.54 30.57
CA GLY A 641 0.69 -7.77 30.03
C GLY A 641 1.35 -8.60 31.11
N GLU A 642 1.70 -9.82 30.74
CA GLU A 642 2.34 -10.77 31.64
C GLU A 642 3.51 -11.48 30.97
N VAL A 643 4.43 -11.94 31.82
CA VAL A 643 5.58 -12.73 31.42
C VAL A 643 5.90 -13.78 32.47
N THR A 644 6.22 -14.99 32.01
CA THR A 644 6.64 -16.10 32.86
C THR A 644 8.09 -16.46 32.58
N VAL A 645 8.93 -16.45 33.62
CA VAL A 645 10.34 -16.81 33.56
C VAL A 645 10.53 -18.14 34.30
N ALA A 646 10.89 -19.21 33.59
CA ALA A 646 11.25 -20.47 34.23
C ALA A 646 12.51 -20.30 35.09
N LEU A 647 12.54 -20.93 36.27
CA LEU A 647 13.70 -20.86 37.16
C LEU A 647 14.82 -21.85 36.79
N GLU A 648 14.52 -22.89 36.01
CA GLU A 648 15.48 -23.93 35.60
C GLU A 648 16.75 -23.39 34.91
N PRO A 649 16.69 -22.39 34.00
CA PRO A 649 17.88 -21.81 33.37
C PRO A 649 18.71 -20.92 34.31
N LEU A 650 18.15 -20.51 35.46
CA LEU A 650 18.78 -19.61 36.42
C LEU A 650 19.64 -20.42 37.39
N LEU A 651 20.84 -20.81 36.96
CA LEU A 651 21.80 -21.54 37.79
C LEU A 651 22.06 -20.83 39.14
N PRO A 652 22.28 -21.59 40.24
CA PRO A 652 22.52 -20.98 41.54
C PRO A 652 23.81 -20.15 41.51
N SER A 653 23.73 -18.91 42.00
CA SER A 653 24.83 -17.94 42.25
C SER A 653 25.38 -17.07 41.11
N VAL A 654 24.69 -16.93 39.97
CA VAL A 654 25.00 -15.87 38.98
C VAL A 654 23.78 -14.96 38.78
N GLY A 655 23.93 -13.68 39.12
CA GLY A 655 22.90 -12.67 38.83
C GLY A 655 22.68 -12.58 37.32
N THR A 656 21.45 -12.82 36.86
CA THR A 656 21.08 -12.80 35.45
C THR A 656 20.13 -11.64 35.20
N THR A 657 20.36 -10.85 34.15
CA THR A 657 19.46 -9.78 33.70
C THR A 657 18.67 -10.29 32.49
N ALA A 658 17.34 -10.21 32.52
CA ALA A 658 16.46 -10.65 31.43
C ALA A 658 15.52 -9.51 31.01
N LEU A 659 15.29 -9.37 29.69
CA LEU A 659 14.36 -8.39 29.09
C LEU A 659 13.28 -9.10 28.26
N PRO A 660 12.35 -9.82 28.90
CA PRO A 660 11.35 -10.57 28.17
C PRO A 660 10.16 -9.67 27.76
N PRO A 661 9.58 -9.85 26.55
CA PRO A 661 8.42 -9.08 26.09
C PRO A 661 7.14 -9.46 26.85
N LEU A 662 6.24 -8.49 27.04
CA LEU A 662 4.93 -8.71 27.66
C LEU A 662 3.95 -9.28 26.63
N SER A 663 3.18 -10.30 27.03
CA SER A 663 2.10 -10.88 26.21
C SER A 663 0.71 -10.42 26.70
N HIS A 664 -0.25 -10.24 25.78
CA HIS A 664 -1.64 -9.88 26.13
C HIS A 664 -2.45 -11.13 26.53
N ALA A 665 -3.16 -11.06 27.65
CA ALA A 665 -3.98 -12.16 28.16
C ALA A 665 -5.31 -12.33 27.39
N PRO A 666 -5.80 -13.55 27.15
CA PRO A 666 -7.11 -13.78 26.54
C PRO A 666 -8.25 -13.39 27.49
N SER A 667 -9.23 -12.63 26.99
CA SER A 667 -10.42 -12.21 27.72
C SER A 667 -11.30 -13.41 28.09
N SER A 668 -11.44 -13.69 29.38
CA SER A 668 -12.35 -14.72 29.88
C SER A 668 -13.77 -14.15 30.08
N THR A 669 -14.68 -14.46 29.17
CA THR A 669 -16.12 -14.36 29.43
C THR A 669 -16.60 -15.62 30.15
N SER A 670 -17.17 -15.40 31.33
CA SER A 670 -17.84 -16.40 32.17
C SER A 670 -19.00 -17.09 31.45
N GLY A 671 -18.98 -18.43 31.40
CA GLY A 671 -20.11 -19.28 31.02
C GLY A 671 -20.12 -20.53 31.90
N GLU A 672 -21.24 -20.73 32.60
CA GLU A 672 -21.45 -21.75 33.63
C GLU A 672 -21.31 -23.20 33.13
N SER A 673 -20.87 -24.04 34.06
CA SER A 673 -20.75 -25.49 33.97
C SER A 673 -22.09 -26.21 33.75
N THR A 674 -22.10 -27.18 32.82
CA THR A 674 -22.85 -28.42 33.00
C THR A 674 -22.02 -29.62 32.54
N SER A 675 -21.85 -30.56 33.47
CA SER A 675 -21.15 -31.84 33.37
C SER A 675 -21.75 -32.83 32.37
N ALA A 676 -20.91 -33.64 31.71
CA ALA A 676 -21.06 -35.11 31.65
C ALA A 676 -19.88 -35.80 30.93
N ASP A 677 -19.29 -36.77 31.64
CA ASP A 677 -18.69 -38.03 31.21
C ASP A 677 -17.59 -38.09 30.11
N SER A 678 -16.40 -38.52 30.56
CA SER A 678 -15.52 -39.44 29.82
C SER A 678 -16.15 -40.86 29.80
N PRO A 679 -15.76 -41.78 28.90
CA PRO A 679 -14.48 -42.48 29.10
C PRO A 679 -13.72 -42.94 27.83
N GLU A 680 -12.43 -43.16 28.08
CA GLU A 680 -11.59 -44.28 27.64
C GLU A 680 -10.98 -44.34 26.23
N ALA A 681 -9.64 -44.31 26.28
CA ALA A 681 -8.71 -44.81 25.28
C ALA A 681 -8.77 -46.34 25.15
N ALA A 682 -8.46 -46.83 23.94
CA ALA A 682 -7.98 -48.19 23.74
C ALA A 682 -6.89 -48.21 22.67
N ALA A 683 -5.69 -48.59 23.09
CA ALA A 683 -4.55 -48.93 22.24
C ALA A 683 -4.69 -50.35 21.67
N VAL A 684 -4.13 -50.60 20.48
CA VAL A 684 -3.82 -51.95 19.97
C VAL A 684 -2.49 -51.92 19.22
N GLU A 685 -1.53 -52.71 19.69
CA GLU A 685 -0.28 -53.09 19.00
C GLU A 685 -0.50 -54.32 18.08
N GLY A 686 0.37 -54.49 17.06
CA GLY A 686 0.65 -55.83 16.50
C GLY A 686 1.14 -55.95 15.05
N ASP A 687 2.48 -56.00 14.90
CA ASP A 687 3.32 -56.96 14.13
C ASP A 687 3.20 -57.14 12.58
N GLY A 688 4.36 -57.35 11.92
CA GLY A 688 4.47 -58.15 10.68
C GLY A 688 5.21 -57.56 9.46
N SER A 689 6.50 -57.90 9.33
CA SER A 689 7.45 -57.62 8.24
C SER A 689 7.11 -58.23 6.85
N ALA A 690 7.38 -57.49 5.75
CA ALA A 690 7.95 -58.01 4.49
C ALA A 690 8.35 -56.91 3.45
N ALA A 691 9.67 -56.67 3.33
CA ALA A 691 10.53 -56.44 2.13
C ALA A 691 10.09 -55.57 0.90
N PRO A 692 11.05 -55.04 0.10
CA PRO A 692 11.22 -53.61 -0.18
C PRO A 692 10.69 -53.17 -1.56
N ALA A 693 10.12 -51.96 -1.65
CA ALA A 693 9.89 -51.30 -2.93
C ALA A 693 9.81 -49.76 -2.78
N ALA A 694 10.90 -49.12 -3.22
CA ALA A 694 11.03 -47.76 -3.79
C ALA A 694 10.30 -46.56 -3.13
N SER A 695 11.08 -45.61 -2.61
CA SER A 695 10.73 -44.17 -2.58
C SER A 695 11.45 -43.44 -3.73
N PRO A 696 10.97 -42.26 -4.17
CA PRO A 696 9.58 -41.86 -4.37
C PRO A 696 9.39 -41.21 -5.77
N LEU A 697 8.21 -41.33 -6.39
CA LEU A 697 7.87 -40.50 -7.57
C LEU A 697 6.42 -40.02 -7.49
N ALA A 698 6.23 -38.71 -7.32
CA ALA A 698 4.98 -38.03 -7.63
C ALA A 698 5.23 -36.93 -8.69
N PRO A 699 4.67 -37.08 -9.92
CA PRO A 699 4.31 -35.93 -10.74
C PRO A 699 3.00 -36.11 -11.54
N TRP A 700 1.93 -36.68 -10.95
CA TRP A 700 0.76 -37.18 -11.69
C TRP A 700 -0.57 -36.39 -11.47
N THR A 701 -0.58 -35.05 -11.52
CA THR A 701 -1.79 -34.23 -11.21
C THR A 701 -2.40 -33.42 -12.37
N PHE A 702 -1.78 -33.39 -13.55
CA PHE A 702 -2.26 -32.64 -14.73
C PHE A 702 -3.56 -33.22 -15.33
N ASN A 703 -4.52 -32.35 -15.67
CA ASN A 703 -5.79 -32.75 -16.27
C ASN A 703 -5.97 -32.29 -17.73
N VAL A 704 -5.03 -31.51 -18.27
CA VAL A 704 -5.00 -31.11 -19.68
C VAL A 704 -3.58 -31.21 -20.24
N LEU A 705 -3.48 -31.59 -21.51
CA LEU A 705 -2.27 -31.58 -22.29
C LEU A 705 -2.39 -30.53 -23.40
N ALA A 706 -1.55 -29.49 -23.37
CA ALA A 706 -1.44 -28.55 -24.45
C ALA A 706 -0.36 -28.99 -25.44
N VAL A 707 -0.70 -29.03 -26.72
CA VAL A 707 0.16 -29.46 -27.82
C VAL A 707 0.16 -28.35 -28.88
N SER A 708 1.28 -27.64 -29.01
CA SER A 708 1.49 -26.64 -30.05
C SER A 708 2.21 -27.26 -31.24
N VAL A 709 1.57 -27.24 -32.41
CA VAL A 709 2.23 -27.62 -33.68
C VAL A 709 2.90 -26.37 -34.23
N LEU A 710 4.23 -26.32 -34.13
CA LEU A 710 5.00 -25.13 -34.46
C LEU A 710 5.30 -25.07 -35.96
N GLU A 711 6.00 -26.06 -36.49
CA GLU A 711 6.44 -26.09 -37.89
C GLU A 711 6.74 -27.51 -38.38
N GLY A 712 6.85 -27.67 -39.69
CA GLY A 712 7.29 -28.91 -40.35
C GLY A 712 8.54 -28.66 -41.18
N LYS A 713 9.32 -29.71 -41.44
CA LYS A 713 10.44 -29.65 -42.38
C LYS A 713 10.60 -30.96 -43.16
N GLY A 714 11.03 -30.85 -44.41
CA GLY A 714 11.28 -31.99 -45.29
C GLY A 714 10.03 -32.85 -45.55
N LEU A 715 8.83 -32.25 -45.52
CA LEU A 715 7.60 -32.97 -45.79
C LEU A 715 7.58 -33.48 -47.25
N LYS A 716 6.92 -34.61 -47.47
CA LYS A 716 6.87 -35.25 -48.78
C LYS A 716 6.00 -34.43 -49.75
N ALA A 717 6.53 -34.08 -50.90
CA ALA A 717 5.76 -33.40 -51.94
C ALA A 717 4.78 -34.36 -52.63
N LEU A 718 3.51 -33.96 -52.73
CA LEU A 718 2.45 -34.76 -53.35
C LEU A 718 1.74 -34.00 -54.50
N ASP A 719 1.85 -32.65 -54.55
CA ASP A 719 1.29 -31.83 -55.63
C ASP A 719 2.32 -31.51 -56.73
N GLY A 720 2.11 -32.08 -57.91
CA GLY A 720 2.84 -31.78 -59.15
C GLY A 720 3.95 -32.78 -59.52
N ASP A 721 4.46 -32.69 -60.76
CA ASP A 721 5.53 -33.54 -61.29
C ASP A 721 6.83 -32.75 -61.58
N GLY A 722 7.89 -33.02 -60.82
CA GLY A 722 9.23 -32.43 -61.03
C GLY A 722 9.85 -31.81 -59.78
N ALA A 723 10.97 -31.10 -59.93
CA ALA A 723 11.75 -30.54 -58.82
C ALA A 723 11.05 -29.40 -58.04
N ASP A 724 9.93 -28.89 -58.58
CA ASP A 724 9.12 -27.83 -57.98
C ASP A 724 7.82 -28.37 -57.35
N SER A 725 7.72 -29.68 -57.10
CA SER A 725 6.57 -30.29 -56.44
C SER A 725 6.39 -29.72 -55.04
N THR A 726 5.17 -29.28 -54.70
CA THR A 726 4.82 -28.71 -53.39
C THR A 726 3.73 -29.55 -52.72
N SER A 727 3.27 -29.11 -51.56
CA SER A 727 2.08 -29.64 -50.88
C SER A 727 1.38 -28.49 -50.15
N ASP A 728 0.12 -28.64 -49.84
CA ASP A 728 -0.69 -27.79 -48.97
C ASP A 728 -0.86 -28.44 -47.57
N PRO A 729 0.20 -28.59 -46.76
CA PRO A 729 0.15 -29.42 -45.56
C PRO A 729 -0.67 -28.82 -44.40
N PHE A 730 -1.34 -29.71 -43.69
CA PHE A 730 -1.91 -29.48 -42.37
C PHE A 730 -1.68 -30.70 -41.47
N VAL A 731 -1.85 -30.51 -40.16
CA VAL A 731 -1.71 -31.57 -39.16
C VAL A 731 -3.03 -31.73 -38.43
N THR A 732 -3.46 -32.97 -38.26
CA THR A 732 -4.56 -33.35 -37.38
C THR A 732 -4.03 -34.01 -36.12
N LEU A 733 -4.65 -33.69 -34.99
CA LEU A 733 -4.27 -34.15 -33.67
C LEU A 733 -5.44 -34.92 -33.04
N THR A 734 -5.16 -36.10 -32.49
CA THR A 734 -6.13 -36.93 -31.75
C THR A 734 -5.50 -37.50 -30.49
N LEU A 735 -6.27 -37.64 -29.41
CA LEU A 735 -5.85 -38.29 -28.17
C LEU A 735 -6.53 -39.68 -28.05
N GLY A 736 -5.72 -40.73 -27.87
CA GLY A 736 -6.18 -42.11 -27.69
C GLY A 736 -6.59 -42.83 -28.98
N ASP A 737 -7.33 -43.93 -28.82
CA ASP A 737 -7.87 -44.76 -29.92
C ASP A 737 -9.36 -44.47 -30.21
N ASP A 738 -9.90 -43.38 -29.64
CA ASP A 738 -11.30 -43.03 -29.80
C ASP A 738 -11.57 -42.44 -31.19
N THR A 739 -11.87 -43.33 -32.14
CA THR A 739 -12.25 -43.00 -33.52
C THR A 739 -13.57 -42.23 -33.63
N SER A 740 -14.31 -42.03 -32.54
CA SER A 740 -15.58 -41.28 -32.52
C SER A 740 -15.43 -39.79 -32.23
N ALA A 741 -14.30 -39.35 -31.65
CA ALA A 741 -14.01 -37.94 -31.39
C ALA A 741 -13.49 -37.22 -32.66
N LYS A 742 -13.97 -36.00 -32.92
CA LYS A 742 -13.56 -35.22 -34.09
C LYS A 742 -12.08 -34.76 -33.94
N PRO A 743 -11.18 -35.06 -34.90
CA PRO A 743 -9.79 -34.60 -34.83
C PRO A 743 -9.67 -33.07 -34.84
N LEU A 744 -8.75 -32.55 -34.03
CA LEU A 744 -8.35 -31.13 -34.07
C LEU A 744 -7.42 -30.90 -35.27
N LYS A 745 -7.54 -29.78 -35.97
CA LYS A 745 -6.85 -29.54 -37.26
C LYS A 745 -6.18 -28.16 -37.31
N THR A 746 -4.92 -28.12 -37.74
CA THR A 746 -4.21 -26.86 -38.06
C THR A 746 -4.75 -26.21 -39.34
N LYS A 747 -4.39 -24.94 -39.54
CA LYS A 747 -4.58 -24.24 -40.81
C LYS A 747 -3.77 -24.93 -41.91
N VAL A 748 -4.34 -24.96 -43.09
CA VAL A 748 -3.67 -25.44 -44.30
C VAL A 748 -2.71 -24.35 -44.77
N ILE A 749 -1.42 -24.66 -44.83
CA ILE A 749 -0.41 -23.75 -45.39
C ILE A 749 -0.15 -24.18 -46.83
N LYS A 750 -0.41 -23.29 -47.80
CA LYS A 750 -0.34 -23.66 -49.21
C LYS A 750 1.10 -23.70 -49.74
N LYS A 751 1.38 -24.65 -50.61
CA LYS A 751 2.61 -24.80 -51.41
C LYS A 751 3.90 -24.76 -50.58
N SER A 752 3.95 -25.52 -49.49
CA SER A 752 5.10 -25.58 -48.59
C SER A 752 5.42 -27.01 -48.16
N LEU A 753 6.71 -27.36 -48.15
CA LEU A 753 7.24 -28.58 -47.51
C LEU A 753 7.94 -28.29 -46.17
N ALA A 754 7.97 -27.01 -45.78
CA ALA A 754 8.45 -26.53 -44.49
C ALA A 754 7.46 -25.49 -43.88
N PRO A 755 6.21 -25.89 -43.63
CA PRO A 755 5.16 -24.99 -43.16
C PRO A 755 5.40 -24.54 -41.71
N LYS A 756 5.00 -23.31 -41.38
CA LYS A 756 4.97 -22.79 -40.00
C LYS A 756 3.52 -22.56 -39.60
N TRP A 757 3.02 -23.37 -38.67
CA TRP A 757 1.63 -23.28 -38.18
C TRP A 757 1.53 -22.46 -36.90
N ARG A 758 2.41 -22.72 -35.92
CA ARG A 758 2.41 -22.11 -34.58
C ARG A 758 1.04 -22.11 -33.90
N GLN A 759 0.32 -23.22 -33.99
CA GLN A 759 -1.04 -23.34 -33.45
C GLN A 759 -1.12 -24.27 -32.25
N LYS A 760 -1.80 -23.83 -31.20
CA LYS A 760 -1.92 -24.54 -29.92
C LYS A 760 -3.26 -25.26 -29.78
N PHE A 761 -3.21 -26.50 -29.30
CA PHE A 761 -4.38 -27.37 -29.11
C PHE A 761 -4.38 -27.98 -27.72
N TYR A 762 -5.56 -28.22 -27.16
CA TYR A 762 -5.72 -28.70 -25.78
C TYR A 762 -6.51 -30.01 -25.75
N PHE A 763 -5.99 -31.00 -25.01
CA PHE A 763 -6.63 -32.29 -24.78
C PHE A 763 -6.86 -32.55 -23.30
N ALA A 764 -8.08 -32.92 -22.91
CA ALA A 764 -8.31 -33.43 -21.56
C ALA A 764 -7.58 -34.76 -21.36
N ILE A 765 -6.81 -34.88 -20.28
CA ILE A 765 -6.13 -36.10 -19.86
C ILE A 765 -6.55 -36.42 -18.43
N ASN A 766 -6.63 -37.70 -18.07
CA ASN A 766 -7.12 -38.09 -16.76
C ASN A 766 -5.98 -38.50 -15.82
N PRO A 767 -5.61 -37.67 -14.83
CA PRO A 767 -4.54 -37.96 -13.88
C PRO A 767 -4.83 -39.19 -13.02
N ALA A 768 -6.10 -39.51 -12.74
CA ALA A 768 -6.50 -40.68 -11.97
C ALA A 768 -6.12 -42.01 -12.66
N THR A 769 -6.01 -42.01 -13.99
CA THR A 769 -5.53 -43.18 -14.75
C THR A 769 -4.01 -43.28 -14.79
N LYS A 770 -3.30 -42.31 -14.18
CA LYS A 770 -1.86 -42.09 -14.33
C LYS A 770 -1.45 -42.05 -15.81
N TYR A 771 -2.33 -41.49 -16.65
CA TYR A 771 -2.18 -41.40 -18.11
C TYR A 771 -1.93 -42.75 -18.82
N ALA A 772 -2.45 -43.85 -18.28
CA ALA A 772 -2.36 -45.16 -18.94
C ALA A 772 -3.01 -45.10 -20.32
N ASN A 773 -2.36 -45.66 -21.34
CA ASN A 773 -2.87 -45.71 -22.72
C ASN A 773 -3.23 -44.34 -23.32
N THR A 774 -2.66 -43.25 -22.79
CA THR A 774 -2.89 -41.88 -23.28
C THR A 774 -1.85 -41.53 -24.33
N VAL A 775 -2.26 -41.57 -25.61
CA VAL A 775 -1.37 -41.40 -26.76
C VAL A 775 -1.85 -40.25 -27.64
N VAL A 776 -1.00 -39.23 -27.86
CA VAL A 776 -1.29 -38.16 -28.84
C VAL A 776 -0.80 -38.61 -30.21
N LYS A 777 -1.68 -38.63 -31.21
CA LYS A 777 -1.33 -38.93 -32.60
C LYS A 777 -1.38 -37.67 -33.43
N LEU A 778 -0.31 -37.44 -34.20
CA LEU A 778 -0.13 -36.30 -35.09
C LEU A 778 -0.07 -36.84 -36.53
N ARG A 779 -1.13 -36.58 -37.30
CA ARG A 779 -1.26 -37.04 -38.70
C ARG A 779 -1.13 -35.84 -39.63
N CYS A 780 -0.08 -35.84 -40.44
CA CYS A 780 0.15 -34.81 -41.46
C CYS A 780 -0.45 -35.25 -42.79
N GLU A 781 -1.20 -34.36 -43.42
CA GLU A 781 -1.88 -34.59 -44.70
C GLU A 781 -1.77 -33.36 -45.59
N ASP A 782 -1.80 -33.62 -46.89
CA ASP A 782 -1.83 -32.65 -47.95
C ASP A 782 -3.29 -32.31 -48.30
N GLN A 783 -3.63 -31.03 -48.44
CA GLN A 783 -4.98 -30.60 -48.74
C GLN A 783 -5.17 -30.34 -50.23
N ASP A 784 -5.74 -31.34 -50.91
CA ASP A 784 -6.15 -31.22 -52.31
C ASP A 784 -7.54 -30.59 -52.49
N VAL A 785 -7.83 -30.21 -53.74
CA VAL A 785 -9.13 -29.66 -54.17
C VAL A 785 -10.28 -30.66 -53.92
N PHE A 786 -10.03 -31.97 -54.02
CA PHE A 786 -11.05 -33.03 -53.88
C PHE A 786 -10.61 -34.18 -52.97
N GLY A 787 -9.95 -33.88 -51.86
CA GLY A 787 -9.52 -34.91 -50.92
C GLY A 787 -8.36 -34.44 -50.05
N THR A 788 -7.73 -35.39 -49.38
CA THR A 788 -6.49 -35.16 -48.64
C THR A 788 -5.57 -36.35 -48.82
N ASP A 789 -4.31 -36.11 -49.11
CA ASP A 789 -3.32 -37.16 -49.29
C ASP A 789 -2.44 -37.32 -48.05
N PHE A 790 -2.15 -38.56 -47.67
CA PHE A 790 -1.42 -38.86 -46.44
C PHE A 790 0.08 -38.55 -46.57
N MET A 791 0.60 -37.68 -45.70
CA MET A 791 2.00 -37.28 -45.68
C MET A 791 2.80 -37.91 -44.54
N GLY A 792 2.15 -38.39 -43.48
CA GLY A 792 2.82 -39.17 -42.45
C GLY A 792 2.12 -39.14 -41.08
N LEU A 793 2.50 -40.07 -40.20
CA LEU A 793 1.89 -40.23 -38.88
C LEU A 793 2.93 -40.52 -37.80
N VAL A 794 2.84 -39.82 -36.66
CA VAL A 794 3.64 -40.07 -35.46
C VAL A 794 2.76 -40.07 -34.21
N ALA A 795 3.13 -40.85 -33.19
CA ALA A 795 2.41 -40.96 -31.93
C ALA A 795 3.34 -40.79 -30.72
N ILE A 796 2.85 -40.06 -29.72
CA ILE A 796 3.56 -39.72 -28.49
C ILE A 796 2.82 -40.35 -27.32
N ASP A 797 3.52 -41.19 -26.55
CA ASP A 797 3.01 -41.74 -25.30
C ASP A 797 3.19 -40.69 -24.19
N VAL A 798 2.07 -40.17 -23.68
CA VAL A 798 2.08 -39.05 -22.71
C VAL A 798 2.70 -39.49 -21.39
N ARG A 799 2.58 -40.76 -21.01
CA ARG A 799 3.20 -41.28 -19.79
C ARG A 799 4.72 -41.33 -19.94
N GLU A 800 5.21 -41.85 -21.06
CA GLU A 800 6.67 -41.90 -21.30
C GLU A 800 7.26 -40.49 -21.40
N TRP A 801 6.52 -39.56 -22.01
CA TRP A 801 6.91 -38.16 -22.06
C TRP A 801 7.00 -37.53 -20.67
N ILE A 802 5.99 -37.71 -19.80
CA ILE A 802 6.03 -37.22 -18.41
C ILE A 802 7.17 -37.88 -17.61
N GLN A 803 7.40 -39.18 -17.77
CA GLN A 803 8.49 -39.87 -17.08
C GLN A 803 9.86 -39.34 -17.48
N LYS A 804 10.03 -38.98 -18.76
CA LYS A 804 11.31 -38.47 -19.25
C LYS A 804 11.50 -36.99 -18.89
N PHE A 805 10.48 -36.16 -19.07
CA PHE A 805 10.60 -34.70 -19.01
C PHE A 805 9.94 -34.05 -17.78
N GLY A 806 9.42 -34.85 -16.85
CA GLY A 806 8.86 -34.39 -15.57
C GLY A 806 7.57 -33.58 -15.69
N GLY A 807 6.96 -33.49 -16.87
CA GLY A 807 5.82 -32.60 -17.12
C GLY A 807 6.20 -31.12 -17.24
N ILE A 808 7.42 -30.82 -17.72
CA ILE A 808 7.82 -29.46 -18.08
C ILE A 808 7.50 -29.22 -19.56
N LYS A 809 7.22 -27.97 -19.97
CA LYS A 809 7.08 -27.63 -21.39
C LYS A 809 8.34 -28.06 -22.16
N THR A 810 8.16 -28.82 -23.23
CA THR A 810 9.27 -29.32 -24.06
C THR A 810 8.98 -29.15 -25.53
N ASP A 811 10.02 -28.73 -26.26
CA ASP A 811 9.99 -28.54 -27.71
C ASP A 811 10.76 -29.69 -28.36
N LEU A 812 10.11 -30.42 -29.27
CA LEU A 812 10.62 -31.68 -29.81
C LEU A 812 10.44 -31.73 -31.33
N TRP A 813 11.50 -32.15 -32.04
CA TRP A 813 11.39 -32.58 -33.43
C TRP A 813 11.02 -34.07 -33.50
N LEU A 814 10.02 -34.40 -34.32
CA LEU A 814 9.46 -35.75 -34.43
C LEU A 814 9.44 -36.20 -35.90
N SER A 815 10.00 -37.38 -36.20
CA SER A 815 9.97 -37.94 -37.55
C SER A 815 8.65 -38.63 -37.88
N LEU A 816 8.08 -38.30 -39.05
CA LEU A 816 6.86 -38.90 -39.56
C LEU A 816 7.11 -40.29 -40.16
N GLY A 817 6.10 -41.16 -40.07
CA GLY A 817 6.13 -42.52 -40.60
C GLY A 817 5.20 -42.80 -41.78
N PRO A 818 5.46 -43.89 -42.53
CA PRO A 818 4.71 -44.28 -43.73
C PRO A 818 3.33 -44.90 -43.48
N ASN A 819 3.05 -45.36 -42.26
CA ASN A 819 1.93 -46.27 -42.01
C ASN A 819 0.73 -45.51 -41.41
N THR A 820 -0.40 -45.56 -42.12
CA THR A 820 -1.65 -44.88 -41.75
C THR A 820 -2.40 -45.54 -40.59
N ASN A 821 -2.17 -46.83 -40.33
CA ASN A 821 -2.89 -47.61 -39.32
C ASN A 821 -2.02 -47.91 -38.09
N ASN A 822 -0.70 -47.86 -38.21
CA ASN A 822 0.22 -48.06 -37.11
C ASN A 822 1.19 -46.88 -37.02
N PRO A 823 0.95 -45.91 -36.12
CA PRO A 823 1.76 -44.69 -36.05
C PRO A 823 3.21 -45.01 -35.69
N THR A 824 4.16 -44.28 -36.26
CA THR A 824 5.54 -44.32 -35.78
C THR A 824 5.57 -43.79 -34.36
N ARG A 825 6.14 -44.57 -33.43
CA ARG A 825 6.31 -44.13 -32.04
C ARG A 825 7.40 -43.07 -31.97
N ALA A 826 7.10 -41.93 -31.34
CA ALA A 826 8.06 -40.86 -31.12
C ALA A 826 9.24 -41.38 -30.27
N ASN A 827 10.46 -41.23 -30.78
CA ASN A 827 11.65 -41.49 -29.99
C ASN A 827 11.94 -40.26 -29.13
N LEU A 828 11.53 -40.32 -27.86
CA LEU A 828 11.73 -39.21 -26.94
C LEU A 828 13.18 -39.12 -26.43
N SER A 829 14.04 -40.11 -26.73
CA SER A 829 15.39 -40.27 -26.16
C SER A 829 16.47 -39.36 -26.80
N GLU A 830 16.30 -39.00 -28.06
CA GLU A 830 17.33 -38.41 -28.93
C GLU A 830 17.06 -36.90 -29.15
N GLU A 831 18.11 -36.08 -29.16
CA GLU A 831 18.00 -34.62 -29.38
C GLU A 831 17.66 -34.26 -30.85
N GLU A 832 18.04 -35.10 -31.82
CA GLU A 832 17.63 -34.98 -33.21
C GLU A 832 17.01 -36.30 -33.71
N PRO A 833 15.79 -36.29 -34.27
CA PRO A 833 15.12 -37.51 -34.72
C PRO A 833 15.72 -38.03 -36.04
N SER A 834 15.88 -39.35 -36.13
CA SER A 834 16.36 -40.03 -37.35
C SER A 834 15.46 -39.77 -38.57
N GLU A 835 16.05 -39.46 -39.73
CA GLU A 835 15.29 -39.17 -40.96
C GLU A 835 14.67 -40.44 -41.56
N LEU A 836 13.34 -40.55 -41.50
CA LEU A 836 12.57 -41.68 -42.04
C LEU A 836 12.09 -41.46 -43.49
N GLY A 837 12.36 -40.29 -44.09
CA GLY A 837 11.99 -39.97 -45.48
C GLY A 837 10.55 -39.49 -45.70
N TRP A 838 9.80 -39.19 -44.63
CA TRP A 838 8.41 -38.68 -44.68
C TRP A 838 8.26 -37.27 -44.08
N GLY A 839 9.38 -36.63 -43.75
CA GLY A 839 9.43 -35.32 -43.09
C GLY A 839 9.31 -35.37 -41.57
N GLN A 840 9.44 -34.20 -40.96
CA GLN A 840 9.49 -34.03 -39.51
C GLN A 840 8.58 -32.89 -39.04
N LEU A 841 8.04 -33.02 -37.84
CA LEU A 841 7.22 -31.99 -37.17
C LEU A 841 7.93 -31.48 -35.91
N HIS A 842 7.92 -30.16 -35.72
CA HIS A 842 8.34 -29.49 -34.50
C HIS A 842 7.12 -29.19 -33.64
N VAL A 843 7.08 -29.74 -32.42
CA VAL A 843 5.93 -29.67 -31.53
C VAL A 843 6.38 -29.27 -30.13
N ALA A 844 5.68 -28.33 -29.52
CA ALA A 844 5.81 -28.04 -28.09
C ALA A 844 4.70 -28.75 -27.32
N ILE A 845 5.06 -29.47 -26.26
CA ILE A 845 4.11 -30.16 -25.39
C ILE A 845 4.30 -29.63 -23.98
N GLU A 846 3.22 -29.19 -23.37
CA GLU A 846 3.21 -28.80 -21.96
C GLU A 846 1.97 -29.35 -21.27
N PRO A 847 2.09 -29.81 -20.03
CA PRO A 847 0.94 -30.24 -19.28
C PRO A 847 0.36 -29.01 -18.57
N CYS A 848 -0.95 -28.89 -18.60
CA CYS A 848 -1.66 -27.82 -17.93
C CYS A 848 -2.58 -28.46 -16.89
N THR A 849 -2.61 -27.87 -15.71
CA THR A 849 -3.75 -28.04 -14.83
C THR A 849 -4.69 -26.91 -15.16
N LEU A 850 -5.82 -27.25 -15.76
CA LEU A 850 -6.80 -26.29 -16.20
C LEU A 850 -8.03 -26.37 -15.32
N ASP A 851 -8.55 -25.18 -15.11
CA ASP A 851 -9.41 -24.80 -14.01
C ASP A 851 -10.83 -24.42 -14.48
N CYS A 852 -11.06 -24.65 -15.77
CA CYS A 852 -12.31 -24.36 -16.43
C CYS A 852 -12.56 -25.41 -17.51
N SER A 853 -13.81 -25.52 -17.99
CA SER A 853 -14.12 -26.50 -19.05
C SER A 853 -13.24 -26.26 -20.27
N LEU A 854 -12.61 -27.35 -20.76
CA LEU A 854 -11.76 -27.38 -21.96
C LEU A 854 -12.44 -26.71 -23.18
N ASP A 855 -13.77 -26.73 -23.24
CA ASP A 855 -14.59 -26.12 -24.30
C ASP A 855 -14.48 -24.59 -24.40
N ARG A 856 -13.96 -23.91 -23.35
CA ARG A 856 -13.73 -22.46 -23.35
C ARG A 856 -12.37 -22.06 -23.93
N LEU A 857 -11.46 -23.02 -24.12
CA LEU A 857 -10.17 -22.78 -24.76
C LEU A 857 -10.33 -22.85 -26.27
N ALA A 858 -9.93 -21.79 -26.96
CA ALA A 858 -9.99 -21.75 -28.40
C ALA A 858 -8.94 -22.71 -28.99
N GLN A 859 -9.41 -23.67 -29.78
CA GLN A 859 -8.56 -24.68 -30.42
C GLN A 859 -7.90 -24.10 -31.67
N GLY A 860 -6.57 -24.16 -31.74
CA GLY A 860 -5.80 -23.69 -32.89
C GLY A 860 -5.55 -22.18 -32.92
N GLU A 861 -5.53 -21.51 -31.76
CA GLU A 861 -5.00 -20.15 -31.69
C GLU A 861 -3.51 -20.12 -32.02
N THR A 862 -3.06 -19.06 -32.69
CA THR A 862 -1.63 -18.81 -32.90
C THR A 862 -1.00 -18.47 -31.56
N ASP A 863 0.01 -19.24 -31.14
CA ASP A 863 0.72 -19.02 -29.87
C ASP A 863 1.17 -17.56 -29.82
N SER A 864 0.62 -16.79 -28.88
CA SER A 864 0.85 -15.35 -28.78
C SER A 864 2.30 -15.10 -28.42
N GLU A 865 3.04 -14.50 -29.35
CA GLU A 865 4.44 -14.17 -29.22
C GLU A 865 4.69 -13.31 -27.97
N THR A 866 5.63 -13.81 -27.16
CA THR A 866 6.48 -13.04 -26.27
C THR A 866 7.10 -11.85 -27.02
N PRO A 867 7.34 -10.72 -26.36
CA PRO A 867 7.63 -9.45 -27.02
C PRO A 867 8.94 -9.51 -27.82
N GLU A 868 8.84 -9.34 -29.14
CA GLU A 868 9.97 -9.02 -30.00
C GLU A 868 10.55 -7.65 -29.61
N ASN A 869 11.61 -7.67 -28.80
CA ASN A 869 12.81 -6.81 -28.85
C ASN A 869 13.44 -6.60 -27.46
N ALA A 870 13.85 -7.70 -26.83
CA ALA A 870 15.08 -7.72 -26.04
C ALA A 870 15.68 -9.12 -26.23
N LYS A 871 16.85 -9.20 -26.89
CA LYS A 871 17.57 -10.47 -26.98
C LYS A 871 18.08 -10.83 -25.59
N GLU A 872 17.32 -11.62 -24.85
CA GLU A 872 17.86 -12.40 -23.75
C GLU A 872 18.62 -13.58 -24.37
N SER A 873 19.87 -13.77 -23.98
CA SER A 873 20.77 -14.69 -24.66
C SER A 873 20.48 -16.14 -24.24
N ASP A 874 20.84 -17.11 -25.09
CA ASP A 874 20.79 -18.54 -24.72
C ASP A 874 21.62 -18.82 -23.44
N GLU A 875 22.63 -17.99 -23.17
CA GLU A 875 23.42 -18.03 -21.93
C GLU A 875 22.58 -17.64 -20.70
N ASP A 876 21.66 -16.66 -20.80
CA ASP A 876 20.82 -16.21 -19.68
C ASP A 876 19.75 -17.25 -19.31
N ILE A 877 19.18 -17.94 -20.31
CA ILE A 877 18.23 -19.05 -20.11
C ILE A 877 18.92 -20.25 -19.46
N GLN A 878 20.11 -20.62 -19.95
CA GLN A 878 20.91 -21.69 -19.35
C GLN A 878 21.38 -21.33 -17.94
N LYS A 879 21.74 -20.07 -17.70
CA LYS A 879 22.14 -19.58 -16.38
C LYS A 879 21.00 -19.68 -15.37
N ARG A 880 19.77 -19.32 -15.75
CA ARG A 880 18.60 -19.39 -14.86
C ARG A 880 18.19 -20.83 -14.54
N GLN A 881 18.24 -21.74 -15.52
CA GLN A 881 17.99 -23.17 -15.33
C GLN A 881 19.08 -23.85 -14.48
N LEU A 882 20.33 -23.46 -14.69
CA LEU A 882 21.47 -23.92 -13.89
C LEU A 882 21.38 -23.39 -12.45
N GLU A 883 21.00 -22.12 -12.26
CA GLU A 883 20.77 -21.51 -10.94
C GLU A 883 19.62 -22.21 -10.20
N GLN A 884 18.50 -22.53 -10.86
CA GLN A 884 17.40 -23.30 -10.24
C GLN A 884 17.80 -24.73 -9.89
N LYS A 885 18.52 -25.43 -10.76
CA LYS A 885 18.99 -26.79 -10.49
C LYS A 885 20.00 -26.81 -9.35
N LYS A 886 20.94 -25.85 -9.36
CA LYS A 886 21.94 -25.66 -8.31
C LYS A 886 21.27 -25.30 -6.98
N MET A 887 20.28 -24.42 -6.98
CA MET A 887 19.48 -24.07 -5.80
C MET A 887 18.78 -25.30 -5.20
N MET A 888 18.18 -26.17 -6.03
CA MET A 888 17.54 -27.41 -5.56
C MET A 888 18.53 -28.46 -5.04
N GLU A 889 19.70 -28.58 -5.68
CA GLU A 889 20.78 -29.47 -5.22
C GLU A 889 21.42 -28.96 -3.91
N GLU A 890 21.52 -27.64 -3.73
CA GLU A 890 22.03 -27.02 -2.50
C GLU A 890 21.00 -27.06 -1.36
N LEU A 891 19.70 -26.90 -1.65
CA LEU A 891 18.59 -27.09 -0.70
C LEU A 891 18.58 -28.48 -0.08
N GLN A 892 18.94 -29.52 -0.86
CA GLN A 892 19.06 -30.90 -0.38
C GLN A 892 20.28 -31.14 0.52
N GLN A 893 21.24 -30.21 0.55
CA GLN A 893 22.44 -30.28 1.40
C GLN A 893 22.34 -29.41 2.66
N VAL A 894 21.21 -28.73 2.88
CA VAL A 894 20.98 -27.93 4.08
C VAL A 894 20.89 -28.85 5.30
N GLU A 895 21.88 -28.77 6.19
CA GLU A 895 21.83 -29.43 7.49
C GLU A 895 21.02 -28.57 8.47
N PHE A 896 19.76 -28.95 8.70
CA PHE A 896 18.99 -28.40 9.82
C PHE A 896 19.54 -28.90 11.14
N LYS A 897 19.63 -28.00 12.11
CA LYS A 897 20.14 -28.30 13.45
C LYS A 897 18.99 -28.75 14.34
N HIS A 898 19.24 -29.67 15.25
CA HIS A 898 18.30 -29.89 16.35
C HIS A 898 18.40 -28.72 17.32
N GLY A 899 17.26 -28.23 17.82
CA GLY A 899 17.22 -27.18 18.83
C GLY A 899 16.01 -26.26 18.69
N ASP A 900 16.13 -25.07 19.28
CA ASP A 900 15.06 -24.07 19.28
C ASP A 900 15.01 -23.31 17.95
N TYR A 901 13.79 -23.15 17.42
CA TYR A 901 13.50 -22.38 16.21
C TYR A 901 12.45 -21.32 16.50
N GLN A 902 12.63 -20.14 15.92
CA GLN A 902 11.62 -19.11 15.89
C GLN A 902 11.31 -18.80 14.42
N VAL A 903 10.03 -18.81 14.06
CA VAL A 903 9.55 -18.35 12.75
C VAL A 903 8.79 -17.05 12.97
N GLN A 904 9.15 -16.02 12.21
CA GLN A 904 8.48 -14.73 12.23
C GLN A 904 7.75 -14.53 10.91
N VAL A 905 6.45 -14.21 10.96
CA VAL A 905 5.66 -13.92 9.76
C VAL A 905 5.06 -12.54 9.88
N ARG A 906 5.40 -11.65 8.94
CA ARG A 906 4.80 -10.32 8.83
C ARG A 906 3.79 -10.32 7.70
N VAL A 907 2.52 -10.15 8.04
CA VAL A 907 1.45 -9.91 7.07
C VAL A 907 1.39 -8.41 6.82
N ILE A 908 1.87 -7.96 5.66
CA ILE A 908 1.98 -6.53 5.35
C ILE A 908 0.68 -6.02 4.77
N GLU A 909 0.32 -6.43 3.55
CA GLU A 909 -0.76 -5.83 2.77
C GLU A 909 -1.49 -6.86 1.92
N VAL A 910 -2.80 -6.70 1.75
CA VAL A 910 -3.58 -7.36 0.69
C VAL A 910 -4.00 -6.36 -0.39
N ARG A 911 -4.03 -6.80 -1.65
CA ARG A 911 -4.52 -6.03 -2.79
C ARG A 911 -5.48 -6.83 -3.64
N ASP A 912 -6.41 -6.10 -4.27
CA ASP A 912 -7.32 -6.60 -5.29
C ASP A 912 -8.04 -7.90 -4.89
N LEU A 913 -8.46 -8.01 -3.62
CA LEU A 913 -9.23 -9.15 -3.16
C LEU A 913 -10.51 -9.28 -3.98
N VAL A 914 -10.91 -10.51 -4.27
CA VAL A 914 -12.21 -10.77 -4.88
C VAL A 914 -13.30 -10.45 -3.86
N PRO A 915 -14.27 -9.57 -4.18
CA PRO A 915 -15.36 -9.24 -3.28
C PRO A 915 -16.16 -10.46 -2.87
N GLN A 916 -16.43 -10.62 -1.58
CA GLN A 916 -17.32 -11.64 -1.05
C GLN A 916 -18.66 -11.01 -0.60
N ASP A 917 -18.66 -9.73 -0.21
CA ASP A 917 -19.85 -9.00 0.19
C ASP A 917 -20.76 -8.60 -0.99
N ALA A 918 -22.07 -8.57 -0.72
CA ALA A 918 -23.08 -8.06 -1.65
C ALA A 918 -22.93 -6.57 -2.00
N ASN A 919 -22.21 -5.79 -1.19
CA ASN A 919 -21.90 -4.38 -1.47
C ASN A 919 -20.73 -4.21 -2.47
N GLY A 920 -20.07 -5.31 -2.84
CA GLY A 920 -18.89 -5.34 -3.69
C GLY A 920 -17.58 -5.11 -2.92
N SER A 921 -17.50 -5.54 -1.67
CA SER A 921 -16.34 -5.45 -0.77
C SER A 921 -15.98 -6.82 -0.15
N ALA A 922 -15.01 -6.82 0.77
CA ALA A 922 -14.76 -7.85 1.77
C ALA A 922 -14.41 -7.18 3.12
N ASP A 923 -14.37 -7.95 4.20
CA ASP A 923 -13.91 -7.66 5.55
C ASP A 923 -12.66 -8.52 5.87
N PRO A 924 -11.47 -8.22 5.29
CA PRO A 924 -10.37 -9.16 5.26
C PRO A 924 -9.73 -9.41 6.64
N VAL A 925 -9.38 -10.66 6.90
CA VAL A 925 -8.57 -11.13 8.02
C VAL A 925 -7.59 -12.19 7.53
N VAL A 926 -6.34 -12.17 8.01
CA VAL A 926 -5.29 -13.11 7.60
C VAL A 926 -4.91 -14.03 8.74
N PHE A 927 -5.03 -15.34 8.53
CA PHE A 927 -4.58 -16.41 9.42
C PHE A 927 -3.25 -16.96 8.93
N VAL A 928 -2.29 -17.15 9.84
CA VAL A 928 -1.00 -17.79 9.58
C VAL A 928 -0.88 -19.01 10.46
N GLU A 929 -0.63 -20.16 9.84
CA GLU A 929 -0.43 -21.45 10.50
C GLU A 929 1.00 -21.96 10.23
N CYS A 930 1.72 -22.34 11.28
CA CYS A 930 3.05 -22.95 11.20
C CYS A 930 3.18 -24.03 12.28
N LEU A 931 3.53 -25.27 11.89
CA LEU A 931 3.70 -26.42 12.79
C LEU A 931 2.53 -26.63 13.79
N GLY A 932 1.29 -26.36 13.35
CA GLY A 932 0.08 -26.52 14.15
C GLY A 932 -0.24 -25.35 15.10
N GLU A 933 0.63 -24.35 15.22
CA GLU A 933 0.30 -23.08 15.85
C GLU A 933 -0.36 -22.15 14.83
N THR A 934 -1.40 -21.40 15.23
CA THR A 934 -2.11 -20.45 14.36
C THR A 934 -2.24 -19.08 15.04
N GLN A 935 -1.94 -18.02 14.30
CA GLN A 935 -2.16 -16.63 14.68
C GLN A 935 -2.93 -15.90 13.59
N HIS A 936 -3.54 -14.76 13.88
CA HIS A 936 -4.34 -14.00 12.90
C HIS A 936 -4.27 -12.50 13.13
N THR A 937 -4.56 -11.74 12.08
CA THR A 937 -4.62 -10.27 12.11
C THR A 937 -5.95 -9.78 12.67
N ALA A 938 -6.06 -8.49 12.99
CA ALA A 938 -7.36 -7.85 13.14
C ALA A 938 -8.14 -7.83 11.81
N VAL A 939 -9.47 -7.79 11.88
CA VAL A 939 -10.37 -7.65 10.73
C VAL A 939 -10.33 -6.22 10.19
N LYS A 940 -10.29 -6.06 8.86
CA LYS A 940 -10.35 -4.76 8.17
C LYS A 940 -11.67 -4.58 7.42
N PRO A 941 -12.68 -3.89 7.98
CA PRO A 941 -14.01 -3.91 7.38
C PRO A 941 -14.11 -3.11 6.07
N ASN A 942 -14.86 -3.65 5.11
CA ASN A 942 -15.24 -3.07 3.84
C ASN A 942 -14.05 -2.63 2.97
N GLN A 943 -13.03 -3.48 2.88
CA GLN A 943 -11.82 -3.28 2.07
C GLN A 943 -11.54 -4.46 1.12
N LEU A 944 -11.17 -4.15 -0.13
CA LEU A 944 -10.58 -5.13 -1.06
C LEU A 944 -9.06 -4.98 -1.16
N SER A 945 -8.52 -3.91 -0.59
CA SER A 945 -7.09 -3.64 -0.47
C SER A 945 -6.90 -2.94 0.86
N CYS A 946 -6.07 -3.49 1.74
CA CYS A 946 -5.83 -2.94 3.05
C CYS A 946 -4.48 -3.38 3.60
N ILE A 947 -3.96 -2.59 4.52
CA ILE A 947 -2.69 -2.85 5.17
C ILE A 947 -2.96 -3.37 6.58
N PHE A 948 -2.39 -4.53 6.88
CA PHE A 948 -2.43 -5.15 8.20
C PHE A 948 -1.24 -4.74 9.05
N ASP A 949 -0.05 -4.80 8.44
CA ASP A 949 1.23 -4.62 9.10
C ASP A 949 1.35 -5.34 10.46
N HIS A 950 1.10 -6.64 10.44
CA HIS A 950 0.99 -7.45 11.65
C HIS A 950 2.11 -8.49 11.70
N LEU A 951 2.95 -8.43 12.73
CA LEU A 951 4.06 -9.35 12.96
C LEU A 951 3.64 -10.45 13.95
N MET A 952 3.81 -11.71 13.56
CA MET A 952 3.48 -12.90 14.34
C MET A 952 4.75 -13.68 14.66
N PHE A 953 4.87 -14.15 15.90
CA PHE A 953 6.03 -14.92 16.37
C PHE A 953 5.62 -16.35 16.73
N PHE A 954 6.24 -17.34 16.10
CA PHE A 954 6.05 -18.76 16.38
C PHE A 954 7.33 -19.31 17.00
N ASN A 955 7.27 -19.77 18.25
CA ASN A 955 8.44 -20.15 19.05
C ASN A 955 8.40 -21.65 19.36
N PHE A 956 9.26 -22.42 18.71
CA PHE A 956 9.33 -23.86 18.87
C PHE A 956 10.60 -24.26 19.60
N LYS A 957 10.48 -25.13 20.60
CA LYS A 957 11.61 -25.65 21.37
C LYS A 957 11.96 -27.07 20.94
N ASP A 958 13.25 -27.38 21.00
CA ASP A 958 13.77 -28.75 20.81
C ASP A 958 13.26 -29.46 19.54
N LEU A 959 13.12 -28.72 18.42
CA LEU A 959 12.69 -29.33 17.16
C LEU A 959 13.78 -30.24 16.62
N ASP A 960 13.40 -31.47 16.24
CA ASP A 960 14.26 -32.37 15.50
C ASP A 960 14.35 -31.96 14.02
N LYS A 961 15.40 -32.49 13.37
CA LYS A 961 15.75 -32.18 11.98
C LYS A 961 14.59 -32.50 11.02
N ASP A 962 13.95 -33.65 11.18
CA ASP A 962 12.92 -34.14 10.27
C ASP A 962 11.64 -33.29 10.39
N THR A 963 11.34 -32.81 11.60
CA THR A 963 10.22 -31.90 11.85
C THR A 963 10.43 -30.55 11.15
N VAL A 964 11.63 -29.98 11.16
CA VAL A 964 11.94 -28.72 10.46
C VAL A 964 11.95 -28.93 8.94
N GLU A 965 12.48 -30.05 8.46
CA GLU A 965 12.46 -30.42 7.04
C GLU A 965 11.04 -30.60 6.47
N GLY A 966 10.09 -31.07 7.29
CA GLY A 966 8.69 -31.22 6.93
C GLY A 966 7.81 -29.99 7.20
N ALA A 967 8.37 -28.95 7.81
CA ALA A 967 7.60 -27.78 8.26
C ALA A 967 7.19 -26.87 7.10
N SER A 968 6.02 -26.25 7.26
CA SER A 968 5.47 -25.29 6.29
C SER A 968 4.70 -24.19 6.99
N ILE A 969 4.66 -23.04 6.34
CA ILE A 969 3.86 -21.88 6.74
C ILE A 969 2.70 -21.77 5.74
N GLN A 970 1.47 -21.83 6.24
CA GLN A 970 0.27 -21.62 5.44
C GLN A 970 -0.38 -20.31 5.86
N VAL A 971 -0.68 -19.46 4.89
CA VAL A 971 -1.35 -18.18 5.12
C VAL A 971 -2.70 -18.20 4.42
N THR A 972 -3.75 -17.78 5.11
CA THR A 972 -5.13 -17.80 4.61
C THR A 972 -5.80 -16.46 4.86
N VAL A 973 -6.28 -15.82 3.80
CA VAL A 973 -7.13 -14.63 3.87
C VAL A 973 -8.60 -15.06 3.85
N GLN A 974 -9.37 -14.56 4.81
CA GLN A 974 -10.80 -14.82 4.95
C GLN A 974 -11.57 -13.50 5.04
N ASP A 975 -12.87 -13.59 4.75
CA ASP A 975 -13.86 -12.53 4.86
C ASP A 975 -14.63 -12.69 6.17
N ALA A 976 -14.57 -11.68 7.05
CA ALA A 976 -15.06 -11.79 8.41
C ALA A 976 -16.54 -11.40 8.56
N ASP A 977 -17.44 -12.31 8.18
CA ASP A 977 -18.90 -12.11 8.28
C ASP A 977 -19.47 -12.37 9.69
N GLY A 978 -19.51 -11.32 10.53
CA GLY A 978 -20.25 -11.34 11.79
C GLY A 978 -19.90 -12.53 12.71
N PRO A 979 -20.83 -13.00 13.57
CA PRO A 979 -20.48 -13.92 14.64
C PRO A 979 -20.36 -15.42 14.26
N PHE A 980 -20.63 -15.86 13.02
CA PHE A 980 -20.76 -17.31 12.75
C PHE A 980 -20.26 -17.87 11.39
N SER A 981 -19.62 -17.09 10.51
CA SER A 981 -18.84 -17.70 9.40
C SER A 981 -17.73 -16.76 8.92
N HIS A 982 -16.57 -17.33 8.58
CA HIS A 982 -15.53 -16.61 7.85
C HIS A 982 -15.37 -17.26 6.49
N ASP A 983 -15.70 -16.52 5.43
CA ASP A 983 -15.65 -17.03 4.07
C ASP A 983 -14.22 -16.95 3.56
N LYS A 984 -13.61 -18.10 3.23
CA LYS A 984 -12.24 -18.13 2.75
C LYS A 984 -12.13 -17.41 1.40
N ILE A 985 -11.31 -16.35 1.37
CA ILE A 985 -10.99 -15.61 0.15
C ILE A 985 -9.86 -16.34 -0.59
N GLY A 986 -8.72 -16.57 0.07
CA GLY A 986 -7.62 -17.31 -0.55
C GLY A 986 -6.51 -17.71 0.40
N THR A 987 -5.57 -18.53 -0.06
CA THR A 987 -4.47 -19.08 0.72
C THR A 987 -3.22 -19.23 -0.14
N PHE A 988 -2.06 -19.22 0.50
CA PHE A 988 -0.82 -19.73 -0.08
C PHE A 988 -0.04 -20.50 1.00
N ARG A 989 0.88 -21.36 0.56
CA ARG A 989 1.70 -22.20 1.44
C ARG A 989 3.15 -22.14 0.98
N ILE A 990 4.07 -22.12 1.94
CA ILE A 990 5.50 -22.10 1.70
C ILE A 990 6.22 -23.02 2.68
N ASP A 991 7.25 -23.73 2.21
CA ASP A 991 7.99 -24.68 3.04
C ASP A 991 9.10 -23.96 3.81
N VAL A 992 9.23 -24.26 5.11
CA VAL A 992 10.25 -23.65 5.99
C VAL A 992 11.68 -23.90 5.48
N PRO A 993 12.04 -25.08 4.93
CA PRO A 993 13.33 -25.29 4.29
C PRO A 993 13.69 -24.27 3.21
N TYR A 994 12.70 -23.82 2.43
CA TYR A 994 12.93 -22.85 1.38
C TYR A 994 13.27 -21.47 1.94
N VAL A 995 12.59 -21.07 3.02
CA VAL A 995 12.86 -19.83 3.77
C VAL A 995 14.24 -19.92 4.42
N TYR A 996 14.53 -21.03 5.11
CA TYR A 996 15.81 -21.29 5.77
C TYR A 996 16.99 -21.32 4.80
N TYR A 997 16.80 -21.66 3.53
CA TYR A 997 17.88 -21.59 2.55
C TYR A 997 18.12 -20.17 2.01
N GLN A 998 17.14 -19.26 2.12
CA GLN A 998 17.35 -17.89 1.69
C GLN A 998 18.51 -17.25 2.45
N LYS A 999 19.11 -16.24 1.82
CA LYS A 999 20.14 -15.44 2.47
C LYS A 999 19.56 -14.84 3.76
N ASN A 1000 20.29 -15.02 4.87
CA ASN A 1000 19.85 -14.62 6.22
C ASN A 1000 18.61 -15.37 6.75
N HIS A 1001 18.21 -16.48 6.13
CA HIS A 1001 16.98 -17.22 6.45
C HIS A 1001 15.70 -16.39 6.23
N GLU A 1002 15.70 -15.48 5.25
CA GLU A 1002 14.64 -14.48 5.11
C GLU A 1002 14.03 -14.42 3.69
N MET A 1003 12.71 -14.25 3.64
CA MET A 1003 11.97 -13.82 2.47
C MET A 1003 11.39 -12.43 2.69
N TYR A 1004 12.01 -11.44 2.06
CA TYR A 1004 11.68 -10.04 2.26
C TYR A 1004 10.73 -9.50 1.18
N ARG A 1005 9.59 -8.95 1.61
CA ARG A 1005 8.57 -8.23 0.83
C ARG A 1005 8.16 -8.94 -0.43
N GLN A 1006 7.78 -10.21 -0.29
CA GLN A 1006 7.38 -11.04 -1.41
C GLN A 1006 5.87 -10.92 -1.66
N TRP A 1007 5.51 -10.68 -2.93
CA TRP A 1007 4.12 -10.75 -3.37
C TRP A 1007 3.76 -12.17 -3.74
N VAL A 1008 2.60 -12.63 -3.29
CA VAL A 1008 2.02 -13.91 -3.67
C VAL A 1008 0.56 -13.74 -4.07
N ALA A 1009 0.15 -14.52 -5.06
CA ALA A 1009 -1.24 -14.62 -5.45
C ALA A 1009 -1.99 -15.56 -4.49
N LEU A 1010 -3.15 -15.13 -4.01
CA LEU A 1010 -4.02 -15.90 -3.14
C LEU A 1010 -4.94 -16.79 -3.97
N VAL A 1011 -5.13 -18.05 -3.56
CA VAL A 1011 -6.04 -19.01 -4.21
C VAL A 1011 -7.01 -19.62 -3.21
N LYS A 1012 -8.28 -19.81 -3.57
CA LYS A 1012 -9.34 -20.20 -2.61
C LYS A 1012 -9.06 -21.53 -1.89
N SER A 1013 -8.39 -22.49 -2.54
CA SER A 1013 -7.92 -23.72 -1.90
C SER A 1013 -6.58 -24.18 -2.48
N ALA A 1014 -5.77 -24.84 -1.65
CA ALA A 1014 -4.48 -25.39 -2.08
C ALA A 1014 -4.74 -26.52 -3.09
N GLY A 1015 -4.37 -26.29 -4.35
CA GLY A 1015 -4.62 -27.22 -5.46
C GLY A 1015 -5.96 -27.04 -6.18
N ASP A 1016 -6.69 -25.96 -5.89
CA ASP A 1016 -8.01 -25.66 -6.45
C ASP A 1016 -7.93 -24.36 -7.27
N SER A 1017 -7.44 -24.48 -8.50
CA SER A 1017 -7.17 -23.32 -9.35
C SER A 1017 -8.40 -22.91 -10.20
N GLU A 1018 -9.51 -23.67 -10.11
CA GLU A 1018 -10.82 -23.45 -10.76
C GLU A 1018 -11.43 -22.06 -10.53
N GLN A 1019 -10.99 -21.34 -9.49
CA GLN A 1019 -11.60 -20.09 -9.04
C GLN A 1019 -10.80 -18.83 -9.41
N GLY A 1020 -9.59 -18.96 -9.98
CA GLY A 1020 -8.72 -17.83 -10.34
C GLY A 1020 -8.02 -17.15 -9.15
N VAL A 1021 -7.16 -16.15 -9.42
CA VAL A 1021 -6.49 -15.35 -8.37
C VAL A 1021 -7.53 -14.60 -7.55
N GLN A 1022 -7.54 -14.84 -6.24
CA GLN A 1022 -8.50 -14.27 -5.29
C GLN A 1022 -8.03 -12.93 -4.68
N GLY A 1023 -6.86 -12.47 -5.10
CA GLY A 1023 -6.19 -11.26 -4.66
C GLY A 1023 -4.69 -11.52 -4.45
N TYR A 1024 -3.96 -10.51 -3.99
CA TYR A 1024 -2.52 -10.59 -3.75
C TYR A 1024 -2.21 -10.27 -2.30
N LEU A 1025 -1.23 -10.95 -1.73
CA LEU A 1025 -0.70 -10.68 -0.40
C LEU A 1025 0.78 -10.33 -0.49
N LEU A 1026 1.18 -9.28 0.22
CA LEU A 1026 2.56 -8.93 0.50
C LEU A 1026 2.95 -9.39 1.91
N TYR A 1027 4.07 -10.10 2.02
CA TYR A 1027 4.51 -10.67 3.29
C TYR A 1027 6.05 -10.66 3.45
N ASP A 1028 6.49 -10.76 4.71
CA ASP A 1028 7.87 -11.12 5.10
C ASP A 1028 7.84 -12.43 5.92
N ILE A 1029 8.87 -13.28 5.76
CA ILE A 1029 9.10 -14.44 6.64
C ILE A 1029 10.58 -14.52 7.01
N ILE A 1030 10.87 -14.73 8.30
CA ILE A 1030 12.21 -14.95 8.87
C ILE A 1030 12.21 -16.24 9.68
#